data_AF-A0A850ZAR0-F1
#
_entry.id   AF-A0A850ZAR0-F1
#
_cell.length_a   1.000
_cell.length_b   1.000
_cell.length_c   1.000
_cell.angle_alpha   90.00
_cell.angle_beta   90.00
_cell.angle_gamma   90.00
#
_symmetry.space_group_name_H-M   'P 1'
#
loop_
_entity.id
_entity.type
_entity.pdbx_description
1 polymer ?
#
loop_
_entity_poly.entity_id
_entity_poly.type
_entity_poly.pdbx_seq_one_letter_code
_entity_poly.pdbx_strand_id
1 'polypeptide(L)'
;HLLASHYVERHVGAGSNGSHSTGAGEHCYYQGRIRGQPRSFAALSSCQGLRGVFSDGRATYLIEPQAGAEHGQGTHWNTGGAVSQDHPVALPSLCIPNTPGEARSPSWVLVPAQPRVPLQVRRAQHTVHSETKYIELAVVNDHQLFLQLRKSVVLTSNFAKSVVNLADMIYKEQLNTRIVLVAMETWAAEDRIRMGQDSLETLNEFVKYRREGLAEHSDTVHLFSGRTFQSSRSGTAFVGGICSPARAGGVNEYGNVAAMAVTLAQTLGQNVGMMWNKHRTAAGDCRCPDSWLGCIMEDTGYYLPRKFSRCSIDEYNQFLQDGGGSCLFNKPLKLLDPPECGNGFVEAGEECDCGSLAECARSGGNCCKKCTLTHDAMCSDGLCCKGCKYEPRGVSCREAVNECDIPETCTGDSSQVSGAGGTWWDMWGLMASSNLFSMSPQCPPNLHKLDGYFCENEQGRCYGGRCKTRDRQCNALWGRGSAERFCYEKLNVEGTERGNCGREGLGWLQCNKQDVLCGFLLCANITGSPRLGELSGEIATTTFYHQNRYVDCRGGHVQLVDGSDLSYVEDGTPCGPGMLCLDRKCLPATAFNFSSCPGSWDGKICFDHGVCSNEGKCICRAEWTGKDCSVYDPIPEPKPTGETERYKGPSGTNIIIGSIAGAVLVAAIVLGGTGWGFK
;
A
#
# COMPACT_ATOMS: atom_id res chain seq x y z
N HIS A 1 -3.57 -0.98 15.34
CA HIS A 1 -4.98 -1.32 15.10
C HIS A 1 -5.11 -2.06 13.78
N LEU A 2 -5.95 -3.09 13.78
CA LEU A 2 -5.98 -4.12 12.74
C LEU A 2 -7.23 -4.04 11.85
N LEU A 3 -8.40 -3.66 12.37
CA LEU A 3 -9.68 -3.78 11.67
C LEU A 3 -10.24 -2.40 11.29
N ALA A 4 -10.72 -2.24 10.05
CA ALA A 4 -11.34 -1.01 9.56
C ALA A 4 -12.77 -0.80 10.09
N SER A 5 -13.25 0.43 10.20
CA SER A 5 -14.59 0.76 10.74
C SER A 5 -15.77 0.14 10.00
N HIS A 6 -15.59 -0.11 8.70
CA HIS A 6 -16.57 -0.75 7.83
C HIS A 6 -16.25 -2.23 7.61
N TYR A 7 -15.45 -2.84 8.48
CA TYR A 7 -15.05 -4.24 8.37
C TYR A 7 -16.27 -5.14 8.25
N VAL A 8 -16.30 -5.90 7.16
CA VAL A 8 -17.38 -6.85 6.87
C VAL A 8 -16.87 -8.26 7.10
N GLU A 9 -17.61 -9.03 7.89
CA GLU A 9 -17.34 -10.46 8.08
C GLU A 9 -18.49 -11.30 7.50
N ARG A 10 -18.15 -12.22 6.61
CA ARG A 10 -19.11 -13.05 5.87
C ARG A 10 -18.86 -14.52 6.13
N HIS A 11 -19.94 -15.26 6.33
CA HIS A 11 -19.89 -16.71 6.50
C HIS A 11 -20.83 -17.36 5.50
N VAL A 12 -20.24 -18.20 4.64
CA VAL A 12 -20.95 -18.82 3.53
C VAL A 12 -21.30 -20.26 3.90
N GLY A 13 -22.53 -20.46 4.37
CA GLY A 13 -23.10 -21.75 4.72
C GLY A 13 -23.90 -22.41 3.58
N ALA A 14 -24.50 -23.58 3.84
CA ALA A 14 -25.20 -24.40 2.85
C ALA A 14 -26.61 -23.89 2.47
N GLY A 15 -27.13 -22.87 3.17
CA GLY A 15 -28.37 -22.19 2.82
C GLY A 15 -28.08 -20.87 2.10
N SER A 16 -28.91 -20.49 1.13
CA SER A 16 -28.73 -19.29 0.28
C SER A 16 -28.75 -17.94 1.00
N ASN A 17 -28.81 -17.92 2.33
CA ASN A 17 -28.64 -16.75 3.17
C ASN A 17 -27.33 -16.91 3.94
N GLY A 18 -26.23 -16.37 3.39
CA GLY A 18 -25.03 -16.13 4.18
C GLY A 18 -25.40 -15.22 5.36
N SER A 19 -25.06 -15.61 6.59
CA SER A 19 -25.22 -14.71 7.73
C SER A 19 -24.20 -13.59 7.59
N HIS A 20 -24.68 -12.38 7.30
CA HIS A 20 -23.88 -11.16 7.38
C HIS A 20 -23.80 -10.74 8.84
N SER A 21 -22.62 -10.82 9.45
CA SER A 21 -22.36 -10.04 10.65
C SER A 21 -21.71 -8.73 10.21
N THR A 22 -22.45 -7.64 10.35
CA THR A 22 -21.88 -6.27 10.37
C THR A 22 -21.12 -6.00 11.67
N GLY A 23 -21.00 -7.02 12.53
CA GLY A 23 -20.40 -6.94 13.85
C GLY A 23 -18.91 -7.18 13.76
N ALA A 24 -18.17 -6.08 13.71
CA ALA A 24 -16.91 -5.99 14.42
C ALA A 24 -17.04 -6.67 15.79
N GLY A 25 -16.39 -7.81 15.98
CA GLY A 25 -16.24 -8.38 17.32
C GLY A 25 -15.51 -7.39 18.24
N GLU A 26 -15.62 -7.60 19.56
CA GLU A 26 -14.87 -6.81 20.55
C GLU A 26 -13.38 -6.72 20.20
N HIS A 27 -12.80 -5.52 20.33
CA HIS A 27 -11.37 -5.31 20.11
C HIS A 27 -10.55 -6.12 21.10
N CYS A 28 -9.77 -7.05 20.57
CA CYS A 28 -8.98 -7.96 21.38
C CYS A 28 -7.61 -8.24 20.76
N TYR A 29 -7.12 -7.39 19.86
CA TYR A 29 -5.84 -7.55 19.15
C TYR A 29 -4.92 -6.37 19.42
N TYR A 30 -3.85 -6.62 20.17
CA TYR A 30 -2.97 -5.60 20.70
C TYR A 30 -1.57 -5.69 20.11
N GLN A 31 -0.90 -4.55 20.03
CA GLN A 31 0.46 -4.40 19.56
C GLN A 31 1.23 -3.51 20.54
N GLY A 32 2.51 -3.81 20.79
CA GLY A 32 3.30 -2.99 21.69
C GLY A 32 4.76 -3.42 21.81
N ARG A 33 5.43 -2.91 22.83
CA ARG A 33 6.82 -3.25 23.19
C ARG A 33 6.89 -3.66 24.66
N ILE A 34 7.85 -4.51 24.99
CA ILE A 34 8.16 -4.88 26.37
C ILE A 34 8.78 -3.67 27.07
N ARG A 35 8.24 -3.35 28.25
CA ARG A 35 8.68 -2.21 29.05
C ARG A 35 10.19 -2.30 29.34
N GLY A 36 10.92 -1.23 29.03
CA GLY A 36 12.37 -1.16 29.25
C GLY A 36 13.23 -1.79 28.14
N GLN A 37 12.63 -2.41 27.12
CA GLN A 37 13.36 -2.96 25.97
C GLN A 37 12.93 -2.29 24.66
N PRO A 38 13.69 -1.32 24.14
CA PRO A 38 13.32 -0.60 22.93
C PRO A 38 13.37 -1.45 21.65
N ARG A 39 14.07 -2.59 21.67
CA ARG A 39 14.18 -3.54 20.54
C ARG A 39 13.20 -4.71 20.61
N SER A 40 12.26 -4.67 21.56
CA SER A 40 11.24 -5.70 21.74
C SER A 40 9.98 -5.37 20.96
N PHE A 41 9.15 -6.39 20.71
CA PHE A 41 7.80 -6.21 20.18
C PHE A 41 6.85 -7.25 20.79
N ALA A 42 5.57 -6.96 20.76
CA ALA A 42 4.51 -7.87 21.15
C ALA A 42 3.29 -7.68 20.22
N ALA A 43 2.71 -8.78 19.77
CA ALA A 43 1.46 -8.85 19.02
C ALA A 43 0.58 -9.92 19.68
N LEU A 44 -0.38 -9.49 20.49
CA LEU A 44 -1.15 -10.34 21.39
C LEU A 44 -2.64 -10.27 21.08
N SER A 45 -3.37 -11.31 21.45
CA SER A 45 -4.81 -11.40 21.35
C SER A 45 -5.41 -11.87 22.68
N SER A 46 -6.48 -11.22 23.13
CA SER A 46 -7.24 -11.62 24.34
C SER A 46 -8.60 -12.26 24.03
N CYS A 47 -8.97 -12.40 22.75
CA CYS A 47 -10.34 -12.75 22.33
C CYS A 47 -10.86 -14.07 22.92
N GLN A 48 -9.98 -15.03 23.20
CA GLN A 48 -10.32 -16.34 23.76
C GLN A 48 -9.15 -16.82 24.64
N GLY A 49 -8.89 -16.04 25.69
CA GLY A 49 -7.66 -16.18 26.47
C GLY A 49 -6.48 -15.47 25.79
N LEU A 50 -5.39 -15.32 26.56
CA LEU A 50 -4.20 -14.66 26.06
C LEU A 50 -3.46 -15.59 25.08
N ARG A 51 -3.24 -15.12 23.87
CA ARG A 51 -2.48 -15.81 22.82
C ARG A 51 -1.68 -14.79 22.01
N GLY A 52 -0.72 -15.26 21.23
CA GLY A 52 0.04 -14.41 20.31
C GLY A 52 1.53 -14.52 20.53
N VAL A 53 2.28 -13.54 20.03
CA VAL A 53 3.74 -13.60 19.94
C VAL A 53 4.36 -12.36 20.56
N PHE A 54 5.44 -12.53 21.31
CA PHE A 54 6.29 -11.41 21.72
C PHE A 54 7.77 -11.78 21.61
N SER A 55 8.62 -10.76 21.46
CA SER A 55 10.06 -10.92 21.42
C SER A 55 10.75 -9.88 22.28
N ASP A 56 11.74 -10.32 23.04
CA ASP A 56 12.62 -9.48 23.85
C ASP A 56 13.79 -8.87 23.05
N GLY A 57 13.81 -9.11 21.73
CA GLY A 57 14.90 -8.73 20.82
C GLY A 57 16.00 -9.79 20.67
N ARG A 58 15.95 -10.90 21.44
CA ARG A 58 16.83 -12.06 21.30
C ARG A 58 16.03 -13.29 20.90
N ALA A 59 15.07 -13.69 21.72
CA ALA A 59 14.19 -14.82 21.50
C ALA A 59 12.78 -14.36 21.14
N THR A 60 12.02 -15.26 20.52
CA THR A 60 10.59 -15.08 20.26
C THR A 60 9.84 -16.11 21.08
N TYR A 61 8.75 -15.67 21.70
CA TYR A 61 7.92 -16.46 22.59
C TYR A 61 6.52 -16.53 21.99
N LEU A 62 5.99 -17.75 21.91
CA LEU A 62 4.62 -18.00 21.51
C LEU A 62 3.77 -18.28 22.76
N ILE A 63 2.62 -17.62 22.84
CA ILE A 63 1.62 -17.84 23.89
C ILE A 63 0.45 -18.60 23.24
N GLU A 64 0.22 -19.83 23.71
CA GLU A 64 -0.94 -20.63 23.33
C GLU A 64 -1.80 -20.98 24.57
N PRO A 65 -3.14 -20.95 24.45
CA PRO A 65 -4.03 -21.37 25.51
C PRO A 65 -3.93 -22.90 25.72
N GLN A 66 -3.76 -23.32 26.97
CA GLN A 66 -3.63 -24.74 27.32
C GLN A 66 -4.96 -25.48 27.11
N ALA A 67 -4.96 -26.54 26.31
CA ALA A 67 -6.15 -27.36 26.07
C ALA A 67 -6.46 -28.23 27.30
N GLY A 68 -7.51 -27.91 28.07
CA GLY A 68 -8.00 -28.80 29.13
C GLY A 68 -8.58 -28.19 30.41
N ALA A 69 -8.84 -26.87 30.50
CA ALA A 69 -9.58 -26.33 31.63
C ALA A 69 -11.09 -26.54 31.45
N GLU A 70 -11.60 -27.71 31.85
CA GLU A 70 -13.04 -27.93 32.03
C GLU A 70 -13.62 -26.92 33.02
N HIS A 71 -14.86 -26.50 32.75
CA HIS A 71 -15.66 -25.60 33.58
C HIS A 71 -15.76 -26.10 35.03
N GLY A 72 -14.96 -25.50 35.93
CA GLY A 72 -15.17 -25.57 37.37
C GLY A 72 -15.67 -24.21 37.88
N GLN A 73 -16.87 -24.20 38.48
CA GLN A 73 -17.40 -23.05 39.21
C GLN A 73 -16.39 -22.63 40.31
N GLY A 74 -15.76 -21.47 40.13
CA GLY A 74 -14.84 -20.92 41.13
C GLY A 74 -14.06 -19.74 40.55
N THR A 75 -14.26 -18.56 41.12
CA THR A 75 -13.64 -17.29 40.77
C THR A 75 -12.12 -17.29 40.98
N HIS A 76 -11.34 -17.89 40.07
CA HIS A 76 -9.91 -17.63 39.89
C HIS A 76 -9.52 -17.99 38.45
N TRP A 77 -9.31 -16.99 37.60
CA TRP A 77 -8.75 -17.17 36.26
C TRP A 77 -7.28 -17.56 36.39
N ASN A 78 -6.99 -18.86 36.52
CA ASN A 78 -5.63 -19.37 36.32
C ASN A 78 -5.30 -19.27 34.82
N THR A 79 -4.71 -18.16 34.40
CA THR A 79 -4.11 -18.00 33.06
C THR A 79 -2.82 -18.80 32.98
N GLY A 80 -2.93 -20.12 32.89
CA GLY A 80 -1.83 -21.00 32.49
C GLY A 80 -1.69 -20.95 30.97
N GLY A 81 -0.89 -20.02 30.45
CA GLY A 81 -0.43 -20.07 29.05
C GLY A 81 0.82 -20.95 28.99
N ALA A 82 0.85 -21.91 28.06
CA ALA A 82 2.10 -22.59 27.75
C ALA A 82 2.97 -21.60 26.96
N VAL A 83 4.09 -21.17 27.54
CA VAL A 83 5.09 -20.36 26.85
C VAL A 83 6.12 -21.32 26.27
N SER A 84 6.08 -21.52 24.97
CA SER A 84 7.12 -22.25 24.25
C SER A 84 8.22 -21.28 23.83
N GLN A 85 9.45 -21.60 24.21
CA GLN A 85 10.64 -20.83 23.86
C GLN A 85 11.33 -21.49 22.67
N ASP A 86 11.53 -20.74 21.59
CA ASP A 86 12.35 -21.16 20.47
C ASP A 86 13.82 -20.76 20.78
N HIS A 87 14.64 -21.72 21.19
CA HIS A 87 16.06 -21.48 21.47
C HIS A 87 16.90 -21.55 20.18
N PRO A 88 17.75 -20.55 19.89
CA PRO A 88 18.97 -20.82 19.15
C PRO A 88 19.92 -21.61 20.06
N VAL A 89 20.20 -22.86 19.70
CA VAL A 89 21.22 -23.66 20.39
C VAL A 89 22.58 -23.05 20.10
N ALA A 90 23.25 -22.53 21.13
CA ALA A 90 24.67 -22.22 21.06
C ALA A 90 25.45 -23.54 20.99
N LEU A 91 26.10 -23.81 19.87
CA LEU A 91 27.11 -24.87 19.80
C LEU A 91 28.47 -24.37 20.34
N PRO A 92 29.29 -25.24 20.95
CA PRO A 92 30.56 -24.85 21.56
C PRO A 92 31.59 -24.46 20.51
N SER A 93 32.41 -23.47 20.84
CA SER A 93 33.52 -22.93 20.04
C SER A 93 34.39 -24.02 19.40
N LEU A 94 34.38 -24.07 18.07
CA LEU A 94 35.42 -24.72 17.27
C LEU A 94 36.49 -23.68 16.93
N CYS A 95 37.65 -23.82 17.57
CA CYS A 95 38.85 -23.03 17.31
C CYS A 95 39.36 -23.27 15.88
N ILE A 96 39.51 -22.20 15.10
CA ILE A 96 40.28 -22.20 13.85
C ILE A 96 41.64 -21.54 14.15
N PRO A 97 42.78 -22.15 13.75
CA PRO A 97 44.11 -21.67 14.11
C PRO A 97 44.56 -20.42 13.34
N ASN A 98 45.31 -19.58 14.05
CA ASN A 98 45.92 -18.33 13.60
C ASN A 98 46.83 -18.47 12.36
N THR A 99 46.83 -17.44 11.50
CA THR A 99 48.02 -17.00 10.76
C THR A 99 48.14 -15.46 10.82
N PRO A 100 49.36 -14.89 10.90
CA PRO A 100 49.57 -13.48 11.28
C PRO A 100 49.86 -12.56 10.08
N GLY A 101 49.45 -11.29 10.14
CA GLY A 101 49.75 -10.29 9.11
C GLY A 101 49.42 -8.84 9.52
N GLU A 102 50.41 -8.18 10.10
CA GLU A 102 50.73 -6.73 10.15
C GLU A 102 49.63 -5.66 10.09
N ALA A 103 49.48 -4.93 11.20
CA ALA A 103 48.79 -3.66 11.28
C ALA A 103 49.66 -2.50 10.77
N ARG A 104 49.19 -1.78 9.74
CA ARG A 104 49.69 -0.44 9.36
C ARG A 104 48.61 0.60 9.62
N SER A 105 48.94 1.58 10.47
CA SER A 105 48.13 2.77 10.76
C SER A 105 48.10 3.73 9.55
N PRO A 106 46.97 4.40 9.23
CA PRO A 106 46.98 5.56 8.35
C PRO A 106 47.04 6.87 9.15
N SER A 107 47.99 7.72 8.77
CA SER A 107 48.19 9.07 9.26
C SER A 107 47.12 10.03 8.72
N TRP A 108 46.65 10.94 9.58
CA TRP A 108 45.68 11.98 9.26
C TRP A 108 46.33 13.09 8.41
N VAL A 109 45.79 13.36 7.22
CA VAL A 109 46.13 14.54 6.41
C VAL A 109 44.95 15.51 6.47
N LEU A 110 45.17 16.68 7.06
CA LEU A 110 44.22 17.79 7.11
C LEU A 110 44.17 18.51 5.75
N VAL A 111 42.97 18.63 5.18
CA VAL A 111 42.68 19.47 3.99
C VAL A 111 41.95 20.74 4.45
N PRO A 112 42.25 21.95 3.95
CA PRO A 112 41.69 23.20 4.47
C PRO A 112 40.24 23.44 4.02
N ALA A 113 39.46 24.05 4.92
CA ALA A 113 38.05 24.39 4.71
C ALA A 113 37.86 25.62 3.80
N GLN A 114 36.93 25.51 2.84
CA GLN A 114 36.42 26.64 2.05
C GLN A 114 35.11 27.23 2.63
N PRO A 115 34.77 28.49 2.31
CA PRO A 115 33.78 29.29 3.03
C PRO A 115 32.33 28.84 2.78
N ARG A 116 31.54 28.81 3.85
CA ARG A 116 30.11 28.47 3.83
C ARG A 116 29.28 29.60 3.25
N VAL A 117 28.62 29.33 2.12
CA VAL A 117 27.48 30.12 1.63
C VAL A 117 26.26 29.78 2.52
N PRO A 118 25.40 30.74 2.90
CA PRO A 118 24.24 30.43 3.73
C PRO A 118 23.30 29.49 2.99
N LEU A 119 23.09 28.30 3.55
CA LEU A 119 22.12 27.34 3.05
C LEU A 119 20.72 27.96 3.23
N GLN A 120 20.06 28.33 2.14
CA GLN A 120 18.60 28.45 2.16
C GLN A 120 18.06 27.09 2.65
N VAL A 121 17.31 27.11 3.74
CA VAL A 121 16.64 25.93 4.29
C VAL A 121 15.66 25.44 3.22
N ARG A 122 16.09 24.47 2.41
CA ARG A 122 15.18 23.69 1.57
C ARG A 122 14.15 23.06 2.50
N ARG A 123 12.86 23.31 2.24
CA ARG A 123 11.73 22.54 2.77
C ARG A 123 12.12 21.06 2.74
N ALA A 124 11.94 20.34 3.85
CA ALA A 124 12.08 18.89 3.85
C ALA A 124 11.12 18.34 2.79
N GLN A 125 11.66 17.78 1.71
CA GLN A 125 10.86 17.23 0.63
C GLN A 125 10.19 15.96 1.15
N HIS A 126 8.85 15.98 1.23
CA HIS A 126 8.09 14.77 1.46
C HIS A 126 8.23 13.90 0.22
N THR A 127 8.88 12.76 0.39
CA THR A 127 9.02 11.74 -0.65
C THR A 127 8.04 10.63 -0.35
N VAL A 128 7.70 9.84 -1.37
CA VAL A 128 6.89 8.62 -1.20
C VAL A 128 7.42 7.72 -0.07
N HIS A 129 8.71 7.78 0.28
CA HIS A 129 9.30 7.00 1.38
C HIS A 129 8.97 7.51 2.78
N SER A 130 8.69 8.81 2.92
CA SER A 130 8.43 9.45 4.21
C SER A 130 6.99 9.28 4.69
N GLU A 131 6.07 9.00 3.77
CA GLU A 131 4.65 8.80 4.08
C GLU A 131 4.39 7.39 4.58
N THR A 132 3.44 7.26 5.50
CA THR A 132 2.95 5.96 5.98
C THR A 132 1.96 5.39 4.98
N LYS A 133 2.14 4.13 4.59
CA LYS A 133 1.29 3.44 3.61
C LYS A 133 0.29 2.56 4.34
N TYR A 134 -0.85 2.29 3.72
CA TYR A 134 -1.92 1.45 4.25
C TYR A 134 -2.28 0.41 3.19
N ILE A 135 -2.24 -0.87 3.57
CA ILE A 135 -2.69 -1.99 2.74
C ILE A 135 -4.07 -2.41 3.26
N GLU A 136 -5.11 -2.12 2.50
CA GLU A 136 -6.47 -2.60 2.73
C GLU A 136 -6.57 -4.07 2.28
N LEU A 137 -6.47 -4.97 3.25
CA LEU A 137 -6.44 -6.41 3.03
C LEU A 137 -7.84 -7.01 3.22
N ALA A 138 -8.27 -7.86 2.29
CA ALA A 138 -9.36 -8.81 2.53
C ALA A 138 -8.81 -10.25 2.66
N VAL A 139 -9.37 -11.03 3.58
CA VAL A 139 -8.95 -12.42 3.82
C VAL A 139 -10.10 -13.38 3.53
N VAL A 140 -9.81 -14.46 2.80
CA VAL A 140 -10.75 -15.55 2.58
C VAL A 140 -10.20 -16.81 3.23
N ASN A 141 -10.97 -17.44 4.10
CA ASN A 141 -10.63 -18.70 4.74
C ASN A 141 -11.32 -19.85 4.00
N ASP A 142 -10.54 -20.81 3.50
CA ASP A 142 -11.07 -21.95 2.77
C ASP A 142 -11.83 -22.95 3.68
N HIS A 143 -12.52 -23.90 3.06
CA HIS A 143 -13.29 -24.89 3.79
C HIS A 143 -12.38 -25.79 4.63
N GLN A 144 -11.19 -26.13 4.13
CA GLN A 144 -10.25 -26.99 4.85
C GLN A 144 -9.75 -26.35 6.16
N LEU A 145 -9.47 -25.04 6.15
CA LEU A 145 -9.07 -24.30 7.33
C LEU A 145 -10.19 -24.26 8.36
N PHE A 146 -11.43 -24.04 7.90
CA PHE A 146 -12.62 -24.11 8.75
C PHE A 146 -12.77 -25.49 9.41
N LEU A 147 -12.53 -26.58 8.67
CA LEU A 147 -12.54 -27.94 9.22
C LEU A 147 -11.43 -28.14 10.27
N GLN A 148 -10.21 -27.66 10.02
CA GLN A 148 -9.09 -27.74 10.96
C GLN A 148 -9.38 -26.97 12.25
N LEU A 149 -10.03 -25.82 12.16
CA LEU A 149 -10.39 -24.97 13.30
C LEU A 149 -11.75 -25.37 13.91
N ARG A 150 -11.91 -26.69 14.09
CA ARG A 150 -13.04 -27.35 14.78
C ARG A 150 -14.41 -26.95 14.23
N LYS A 151 -14.52 -26.65 12.94
CA LYS A 151 -15.77 -26.20 12.30
C LYS A 151 -16.39 -24.98 12.99
N SER A 152 -15.53 -24.14 13.57
CA SER A 152 -15.96 -22.93 14.26
C SER A 152 -15.52 -21.73 13.45
N VAL A 153 -16.52 -20.99 12.99
CA VAL A 153 -16.35 -19.72 12.30
C VAL A 153 -15.56 -18.75 13.18
N VAL A 154 -15.91 -18.66 14.47
CA VAL A 154 -15.26 -17.75 15.41
C VAL A 154 -13.79 -18.12 15.59
N LEU A 155 -13.45 -19.40 15.72
CA LEU A 155 -12.04 -19.83 15.81
C LEU A 155 -11.26 -19.51 14.53
N THR A 156 -11.89 -19.72 13.37
CA THR A 156 -11.30 -19.46 12.06
C THR A 156 -10.96 -18.00 11.87
N SER A 157 -11.94 -17.12 12.09
CA SER A 157 -11.73 -15.68 11.97
C SER A 157 -10.73 -15.14 12.99
N ASN A 158 -10.77 -15.68 14.20
CA ASN A 158 -9.87 -15.29 15.28
C ASN A 158 -8.40 -15.66 14.99
N PHE A 159 -8.19 -16.83 14.41
CA PHE A 159 -6.89 -17.30 13.94
C PHE A 159 -6.37 -16.38 12.84
N ALA A 160 -7.17 -16.13 11.79
CA ALA A 160 -6.80 -15.27 10.68
C ALA A 160 -6.45 -13.84 11.14
N LYS A 161 -7.25 -13.22 12.01
CA LYS A 161 -6.93 -11.90 12.60
C LYS A 161 -5.63 -11.91 13.40
N SER A 162 -5.29 -13.01 14.10
CA SER A 162 -4.02 -13.12 14.82
C SER A 162 -2.81 -13.14 13.86
N VAL A 163 -2.95 -13.82 12.73
CA VAL A 163 -1.95 -13.86 11.65
C VAL A 163 -1.72 -12.46 11.08
N VAL A 164 -2.80 -11.75 10.71
CA VAL A 164 -2.71 -10.40 10.16
C VAL A 164 -2.13 -9.41 11.20
N ASN A 165 -2.48 -9.54 12.49
CA ASN A 165 -1.94 -8.68 13.55
C ASN A 165 -0.41 -8.76 13.65
N LEU A 166 0.14 -9.97 13.52
CA LEU A 166 1.58 -10.19 13.57
C LEU A 166 2.26 -9.70 12.28
N ALA A 167 1.64 -9.88 11.12
CA ALA A 167 2.14 -9.34 9.86
C ALA A 167 2.15 -7.79 9.85
N ASP A 168 1.10 -7.13 10.36
CA ASP A 168 1.04 -5.66 10.48
C ASP A 168 2.21 -5.13 11.31
N MET A 169 2.57 -5.81 12.42
CA MET A 169 3.72 -5.43 13.23
C MET A 169 5.03 -5.45 12.43
N ILE A 170 5.24 -6.48 11.59
CA ILE A 170 6.43 -6.59 10.73
C ILE A 170 6.49 -5.40 9.75
N TYR A 171 5.38 -5.13 9.07
CA TYR A 171 5.30 -4.04 8.07
C TYR A 171 5.45 -2.66 8.71
N LYS A 172 4.84 -2.46 9.88
CA LYS A 172 4.91 -1.21 10.64
C LYS A 172 6.35 -0.88 11.03
N GLU A 173 7.08 -1.86 11.57
CA GLU A 173 8.44 -1.65 12.08
C GLU A 173 9.50 -1.59 10.96
N GLN A 174 9.30 -2.27 9.82
CA GLN A 174 10.31 -2.38 8.76
C GLN A 174 10.07 -1.46 7.56
N LEU A 175 8.82 -1.15 7.21
CA LEU A 175 8.46 -0.53 5.92
C LEU A 175 7.62 0.75 6.06
N ASN A 176 7.38 1.24 7.27
CA ASN A 176 6.43 2.34 7.53
C ASN A 176 5.08 2.12 6.82
N THR A 177 4.60 0.87 6.86
CA THR A 177 3.39 0.43 6.16
C THR A 177 2.49 -0.28 7.15
N ARG A 178 1.18 -0.05 7.09
CA ARG A 178 0.18 -0.67 7.96
C ARG A 178 -0.68 -1.63 7.16
N ILE A 179 -0.99 -2.79 7.73
CA ILE A 179 -1.96 -3.73 7.15
C ILE A 179 -3.27 -3.54 7.89
N VAL A 180 -4.32 -3.22 7.16
CA VAL A 180 -5.66 -2.95 7.70
C VAL A 180 -6.63 -3.95 7.09
N LEU A 181 -7.25 -4.77 7.92
CA LEU A 181 -8.22 -5.76 7.49
C LEU A 181 -9.57 -5.07 7.24
N VAL A 182 -10.01 -5.06 5.98
CA VAL A 182 -11.26 -4.42 5.54
C VAL A 182 -12.41 -5.42 5.34
N ALA A 183 -12.10 -6.68 5.06
CA ALA A 183 -13.11 -7.72 4.93
C ALA A 183 -12.57 -9.11 5.27
N MET A 184 -13.45 -9.99 5.72
CA MET A 184 -13.16 -11.41 5.87
C MET A 184 -14.32 -12.27 5.41
N GLU A 185 -14.02 -13.34 4.67
CA GLU A 185 -14.99 -14.36 4.28
C GLU A 185 -14.51 -15.76 4.72
N THR A 186 -15.43 -16.60 5.21
CA THR A 186 -15.14 -18.00 5.55
C THR A 186 -16.07 -18.94 4.79
N TRP A 187 -15.50 -19.89 4.04
CA TRP A 187 -16.20 -20.91 3.27
C TRP A 187 -16.61 -22.10 4.15
N ALA A 188 -17.63 -21.90 4.99
CA ALA A 188 -18.07 -22.89 5.97
C ALA A 188 -18.74 -24.13 5.35
N ALA A 189 -19.33 -24.02 4.16
CA ALA A 189 -20.01 -25.13 3.47
C ALA A 189 -19.10 -25.91 2.50
N GLU A 190 -18.51 -25.22 1.53
CA GLU A 190 -17.65 -25.79 0.50
C GLU A 190 -16.74 -24.71 -0.10
N ASP A 191 -15.63 -25.12 -0.72
CA ASP A 191 -14.73 -24.23 -1.44
C ASP A 191 -15.44 -23.62 -2.66
N ARG A 192 -15.31 -22.30 -2.86
CA ARG A 192 -15.92 -21.60 -4.00
C ARG A 192 -15.06 -21.61 -5.26
N ILE A 193 -13.85 -22.13 -5.15
CA ILE A 193 -12.89 -22.28 -6.25
C ILE A 193 -12.43 -23.73 -6.35
N ARG A 194 -11.90 -24.09 -7.52
CA ARG A 194 -11.22 -25.37 -7.69
C ARG A 194 -9.82 -25.27 -7.08
N MET A 195 -9.61 -26.00 -6.00
CA MET A 195 -8.31 -26.06 -5.33
C MET A 195 -7.38 -27.03 -6.07
N GLY A 196 -6.25 -26.51 -6.57
CA GLY A 196 -5.20 -27.29 -7.24
C GLY A 196 -4.25 -27.99 -6.26
N GLN A 197 -3.37 -28.85 -6.78
CA GLN A 197 -2.24 -29.39 -6.00
C GLN A 197 -1.09 -28.38 -5.86
N ASP A 198 -0.95 -27.51 -6.87
CA ASP A 198 -0.03 -26.38 -6.90
C ASP A 198 -0.71 -25.12 -6.34
N SER A 199 0.02 -24.36 -5.54
CA SER A 199 -0.45 -23.08 -5.01
C SER A 199 -0.65 -22.04 -6.12
N LEU A 200 0.10 -22.13 -7.22
CA LEU A 200 -0.05 -21.25 -8.38
C LEU A 200 -1.36 -21.47 -9.15
N GLU A 201 -1.76 -22.73 -9.36
CA GLU A 201 -3.05 -23.06 -9.98
C GLU A 201 -4.20 -22.50 -9.14
N THR A 202 -4.11 -22.67 -7.81
CA THR A 202 -5.08 -22.16 -6.85
C THR A 202 -5.12 -20.62 -6.86
N LEU A 203 -3.97 -19.94 -6.96
CA LEU A 203 -3.90 -18.48 -7.06
C LEU A 203 -4.63 -17.95 -8.30
N ASN A 204 -4.43 -18.60 -9.45
CA ASN A 204 -5.08 -18.21 -10.71
C ASN A 204 -6.62 -18.31 -10.62
N GLU A 205 -7.15 -19.37 -10.01
CA GLU A 205 -8.59 -19.51 -9.78
C GLU A 205 -9.11 -18.53 -8.72
N PHE A 206 -8.32 -18.26 -7.68
CA PHE A 206 -8.71 -17.36 -6.60
C PHE A 206 -8.86 -15.90 -7.06
N VAL A 207 -7.97 -15.41 -7.91
CA VAL A 207 -8.06 -14.04 -8.42
C VAL A 207 -9.21 -13.88 -9.44
N LYS A 208 -9.61 -14.96 -10.14
CA LYS A 208 -10.88 -14.97 -10.91
C LYS A 208 -12.08 -14.81 -9.98
N TYR A 209 -12.12 -15.57 -8.89
CA TYR A 209 -13.17 -15.44 -7.88
C TYR A 209 -13.24 -14.04 -7.27
N ARG A 210 -12.10 -13.38 -6.98
CA ARG A 210 -12.10 -11.98 -6.50
C ARG A 210 -12.87 -11.06 -7.45
N ARG A 211 -12.63 -11.17 -8.76
CA ARG A 211 -13.25 -10.28 -9.76
C ARG A 211 -14.76 -10.47 -9.90
N GLU A 212 -15.26 -11.67 -9.61
CA GLU A 212 -16.64 -12.06 -9.90
C GLU A 212 -17.51 -12.22 -8.64
N GLY A 213 -16.88 -12.55 -7.49
CA GLY A 213 -17.58 -13.02 -6.29
C GLY A 213 -17.41 -12.16 -5.04
N LEU A 214 -16.36 -11.33 -4.95
CA LEU A 214 -16.11 -10.51 -3.76
C LEU A 214 -16.60 -9.07 -3.98
N ALA A 215 -17.57 -8.63 -3.18
CA ALA A 215 -18.20 -7.31 -3.34
C ALA A 215 -17.41 -6.16 -2.68
N GLU A 216 -16.59 -6.45 -1.67
CA GLU A 216 -15.90 -5.42 -0.88
C GLU A 216 -14.63 -4.93 -1.59
N HIS A 217 -14.45 -3.61 -1.62
CA HIS A 217 -13.22 -3.01 -2.15
C HIS A 217 -12.03 -3.30 -1.23
N SER A 218 -10.91 -3.69 -1.82
CA SER A 218 -9.65 -3.97 -1.11
C SER A 218 -8.48 -3.84 -2.07
N ASP A 219 -7.32 -3.43 -1.53
CA ASP A 219 -6.09 -3.30 -2.30
C ASP A 219 -5.57 -4.66 -2.76
N THR A 220 -5.68 -5.66 -1.88
CA THR A 220 -5.32 -7.07 -2.15
C THR A 220 -6.18 -8.05 -1.36
N VAL A 221 -6.30 -9.28 -1.86
CA VAL A 221 -7.08 -10.36 -1.24
C VAL A 221 -6.20 -11.59 -1.05
N HIS A 222 -6.17 -12.16 0.16
CA HIS A 222 -5.37 -13.35 0.46
C HIS A 222 -6.24 -14.53 0.88
N LEU A 223 -5.99 -15.69 0.27
CA LEU A 223 -6.57 -16.97 0.65
C LEU A 223 -5.73 -17.62 1.75
N PHE A 224 -6.38 -17.99 2.84
CA PHE A 224 -5.84 -18.80 3.92
C PHE A 224 -6.40 -20.21 3.76
N SER A 225 -5.51 -21.13 3.35
CA SER A 225 -5.84 -22.50 3.00
C SER A 225 -5.43 -23.45 4.12
N GLY A 226 -6.33 -24.33 4.55
CA GLY A 226 -6.03 -25.44 5.45
C GLY A 226 -5.22 -26.57 4.79
N ARG A 227 -5.02 -26.49 3.47
CA ARG A 227 -4.33 -27.52 2.68
C ARG A 227 -2.83 -27.25 2.63
N THR A 228 -2.07 -28.34 2.47
CA THR A 228 -0.64 -28.27 2.14
C THR A 228 -0.41 -28.44 0.66
N PHE A 229 0.34 -27.54 0.03
CA PHE A 229 0.56 -27.53 -1.42
C PHE A 229 1.83 -28.29 -1.79
N GLN A 230 1.88 -28.86 -3.00
CA GLN A 230 3.10 -29.48 -3.54
C GLN A 230 4.03 -28.44 -4.17
N SER A 231 4.15 -27.26 -3.55
CA SER A 231 5.06 -26.20 -3.96
C SER A 231 6.31 -26.20 -3.07
N SER A 232 7.41 -25.66 -3.58
CA SER A 232 8.65 -25.47 -2.78
C SER A 232 8.49 -24.46 -1.64
N ARG A 233 7.35 -23.75 -1.59
CA ARG A 233 7.06 -22.65 -0.68
C ARG A 233 5.64 -22.73 -0.15
N SER A 234 5.44 -22.19 1.05
CA SER A 234 4.15 -22.16 1.75
C SER A 234 3.19 -21.06 1.29
N GLY A 235 3.60 -20.22 0.33
CA GLY A 235 2.70 -19.21 -0.22
C GLY A 235 3.15 -18.71 -1.58
N THR A 236 2.18 -18.28 -2.37
CA THR A 236 2.37 -17.78 -3.74
C THR A 236 1.47 -16.57 -3.97
N ALA A 237 2.04 -15.50 -4.50
CA ALA A 237 1.32 -14.28 -4.84
C ALA A 237 1.95 -13.62 -6.07
N PHE A 238 1.14 -12.86 -6.83
CA PHE A 238 1.65 -12.16 -8.01
C PHE A 238 2.58 -11.02 -7.62
N VAL A 239 3.74 -10.96 -8.28
CA VAL A 239 4.74 -9.92 -8.00
C VAL A 239 4.28 -8.58 -8.57
N GLY A 240 4.30 -7.53 -7.74
CA GLY A 240 3.84 -6.19 -8.13
C GLY A 240 2.35 -6.13 -8.49
N GLY A 241 1.56 -7.06 -7.95
CA GLY A 241 0.12 -7.19 -8.25
C GLY A 241 -0.78 -6.24 -7.46
N ILE A 242 -0.28 -5.58 -6.41
CA ILE A 242 -1.07 -4.68 -5.54
C ILE A 242 -1.84 -3.62 -6.36
N CYS A 243 -3.03 -3.23 -5.91
CA CYS A 243 -3.96 -2.31 -6.60
C CYS A 243 -4.58 -2.85 -7.90
N SER A 244 -4.16 -4.00 -8.43
CA SER A 244 -4.77 -4.60 -9.62
C SER A 244 -5.88 -5.58 -9.25
N PRO A 245 -7.12 -5.44 -9.77
CA PRO A 245 -8.17 -6.44 -9.57
C PRO A 245 -7.81 -7.83 -10.12
N ALA A 246 -6.98 -7.89 -11.18
CA ALA A 246 -6.61 -9.12 -11.86
C ALA A 246 -5.32 -9.76 -11.34
N ARG A 247 -4.57 -9.09 -10.46
CA ARG A 247 -3.30 -9.61 -9.92
C ARG A 247 -3.10 -9.41 -8.41
N ALA A 248 -3.85 -8.54 -7.74
CA ALA A 248 -3.65 -8.34 -6.29
C ALA A 248 -4.29 -9.50 -5.52
N GLY A 249 -3.46 -10.49 -5.23
CA GLY A 249 -3.81 -11.53 -4.30
C GLY A 249 -2.69 -12.52 -4.06
N GLY A 250 -2.92 -13.39 -3.09
CA GLY A 250 -2.00 -14.42 -2.66
C GLY A 250 -2.70 -15.62 -2.04
N VAL A 251 -2.06 -16.78 -2.08
CA VAL A 251 -2.50 -18.01 -1.44
C VAL A 251 -1.47 -18.39 -0.38
N ASN A 252 -1.95 -18.75 0.81
CA ASN A 252 -1.11 -19.07 1.97
C ASN A 252 -1.55 -20.42 2.53
N GLU A 253 -0.59 -21.33 2.64
CA GLU A 253 -0.71 -22.64 3.29
C GLU A 253 -0.89 -22.48 4.81
N TYR A 254 -1.51 -23.48 5.43
CA TYR A 254 -1.69 -23.55 6.87
C TYR A 254 -0.36 -23.68 7.61
N GLY A 255 -0.22 -22.89 8.67
CA GLY A 255 0.83 -23.02 9.68
C GLY A 255 0.32 -22.53 11.02
N ASN A 256 1.17 -22.57 12.06
CA ASN A 256 0.84 -21.84 13.29
C ASN A 256 0.79 -20.32 13.02
N VAL A 257 0.29 -19.54 13.98
CA VAL A 257 0.09 -18.09 13.81
C VAL A 257 1.37 -17.37 13.37
N ALA A 258 2.52 -17.77 13.92
CA ALA A 258 3.81 -17.15 13.61
C ALA A 258 4.29 -17.50 12.19
N ALA A 259 4.23 -18.77 11.81
CA ALA A 259 4.64 -19.24 10.49
C ALA A 259 3.75 -18.64 9.40
N MET A 260 2.44 -18.68 9.59
CA MET A 260 1.50 -18.14 8.59
C MET A 260 1.59 -16.61 8.48
N ALA A 261 1.98 -15.90 9.54
CA ALA A 261 2.24 -14.46 9.48
C ALA A 261 3.49 -14.14 8.66
N VAL A 262 4.54 -14.97 8.73
CA VAL A 262 5.71 -14.85 7.84
C VAL A 262 5.31 -15.14 6.40
N THR A 263 4.52 -16.19 6.14
CA THR A 263 4.00 -16.51 4.81
C THR A 263 3.16 -15.37 4.24
N LEU A 264 2.28 -14.77 5.05
CA LEU A 264 1.51 -13.58 4.66
C LEU A 264 2.43 -12.40 4.37
N ALA A 265 3.45 -12.17 5.20
CA ALA A 265 4.40 -11.09 4.99
C ALA A 265 5.21 -11.27 3.69
N GLN A 266 5.55 -12.52 3.34
CA GLN A 266 6.20 -12.90 2.08
C GLN A 266 5.28 -12.63 0.88
N THR A 267 4.04 -13.13 0.92
CA THR A 267 3.10 -13.00 -0.20
C THR A 267 2.67 -11.54 -0.42
N LEU A 268 2.44 -10.78 0.65
CA LEU A 268 2.25 -9.33 0.55
C LEU A 268 3.51 -8.63 0.02
N GLY A 269 4.69 -9.11 0.42
CA GLY A 269 5.98 -8.59 -0.04
C GLY A 269 6.09 -8.70 -1.55
N GLN A 270 5.70 -9.86 -2.10
CA GLN A 270 5.59 -10.07 -3.55
C GLN A 270 4.60 -9.09 -4.18
N ASN A 271 3.38 -8.95 -3.64
CA ASN A 271 2.39 -8.01 -4.18
C ASN A 271 2.92 -6.56 -4.24
N VAL A 272 3.76 -6.13 -3.29
CA VAL A 272 4.40 -4.80 -3.28
C VAL A 272 5.77 -4.76 -3.98
N GLY A 273 6.09 -5.76 -4.79
CA GLY A 273 7.23 -5.76 -5.70
C GLY A 273 8.53 -6.35 -5.16
N MET A 274 8.54 -6.88 -3.94
CA MET A 274 9.72 -7.56 -3.39
C MET A 274 9.92 -8.92 -4.03
N MET A 275 11.18 -9.29 -4.21
CA MET A 275 11.56 -10.58 -4.77
C MET A 275 12.14 -11.50 -3.72
N TRP A 276 12.14 -12.80 -4.04
CA TRP A 276 12.91 -13.77 -3.27
C TRP A 276 14.40 -13.49 -3.45
N ASN A 277 15.13 -13.41 -2.34
CA ASN A 277 16.58 -13.23 -2.36
C ASN A 277 17.22 -14.47 -2.99
N LYS A 278 17.61 -14.40 -4.27
CA LYS A 278 18.53 -15.39 -4.86
C LYS A 278 19.96 -15.00 -4.49
N HIS A 279 20.88 -15.96 -4.42
CA HIS A 279 22.31 -15.68 -4.29
C HIS A 279 22.76 -14.77 -5.45
N ARG A 280 22.80 -13.45 -5.23
CA ARG A 280 23.36 -12.51 -6.19
C ARG A 280 24.84 -12.86 -6.34
N THR A 281 25.21 -13.46 -7.48
CA THR A 281 26.58 -13.85 -7.82
C THR A 281 27.50 -12.65 -8.03
N ALA A 282 26.94 -11.43 -8.12
CA ALA A 282 27.69 -10.19 -7.92
C ALA A 282 28.04 -10.06 -6.42
N ALA A 283 29.25 -10.47 -6.06
CA ALA A 283 29.81 -10.41 -4.73
C ALA A 283 29.61 -9.04 -4.05
N GLY A 284 28.73 -8.94 -3.03
CA GLY A 284 28.73 -7.78 -2.13
C GLY A 284 27.45 -7.45 -1.35
N ASP A 285 26.32 -7.21 -2.02
CA ASP A 285 25.40 -6.15 -1.51
C ASP A 285 24.12 -6.58 -0.78
N CYS A 286 23.57 -7.78 -1.02
CA CYS A 286 22.37 -8.23 -0.32
C CYS A 286 22.72 -9.13 0.87
N ARG A 287 23.03 -8.53 2.02
CA ARG A 287 23.19 -9.28 3.28
C ARG A 287 21.94 -9.17 4.13
N CYS A 288 21.37 -10.32 4.49
CA CYS A 288 20.37 -10.38 5.54
C CYS A 288 21.00 -9.89 6.87
N PRO A 289 20.39 -8.94 7.58
CA PRO A 289 20.92 -8.46 8.86
C PRO A 289 21.04 -9.58 9.91
N ASP A 290 20.18 -10.59 9.86
CA ASP A 290 20.15 -11.71 10.80
C ASP A 290 20.49 -13.03 10.06
N SER A 291 21.78 -13.31 9.89
CA SER A 291 22.25 -14.51 9.15
C SER A 291 21.82 -15.85 9.75
N TRP A 292 21.37 -15.87 11.02
CA TRP A 292 20.94 -17.08 11.73
C TRP A 292 19.45 -17.38 11.56
N LEU A 293 18.62 -16.35 11.49
CA LEU A 293 17.16 -16.48 11.36
C LEU A 293 16.70 -16.38 9.92
N GLY A 294 17.58 -15.92 9.03
CA GLY A 294 17.25 -15.59 7.66
C GLY A 294 16.40 -14.32 7.58
N CYS A 295 16.06 -13.98 6.35
CA CYS A 295 15.21 -12.85 6.02
C CYS A 295 13.83 -13.32 5.54
N ILE A 296 12.83 -12.44 5.64
CA ILE A 296 11.45 -12.80 5.28
C ILE A 296 11.37 -13.28 3.82
N MET A 297 12.06 -12.62 2.88
CA MET A 297 12.08 -13.02 1.47
C MET A 297 13.13 -14.10 1.14
N GLU A 298 13.47 -14.97 2.10
CA GLU A 298 14.29 -16.17 1.92
C GLU A 298 13.49 -17.41 2.31
N ASP A 299 13.88 -18.58 1.80
CA ASP A 299 13.16 -19.83 2.08
C ASP A 299 13.07 -20.06 3.59
N THR A 300 11.84 -20.22 4.09
CA THR A 300 11.56 -20.30 5.53
C THR A 300 12.15 -21.59 6.12
N GLY A 301 13.14 -21.45 6.99
CA GLY A 301 13.75 -22.57 7.72
C GLY A 301 12.95 -22.96 8.98
N TYR A 302 13.59 -23.76 9.85
CA TYR A 302 13.00 -24.13 11.15
C TYR A 302 12.73 -22.89 12.02
N TYR A 303 13.60 -21.89 11.95
CA TYR A 303 13.46 -20.62 12.67
C TYR A 303 12.78 -19.57 11.80
N LEU A 304 11.84 -18.83 12.39
CA LEU A 304 11.04 -17.85 11.66
C LEU A 304 11.80 -16.51 11.50
N PRO A 305 11.96 -16.01 10.26
CA PRO A 305 12.59 -14.72 10.00
C PRO A 305 11.69 -13.56 10.46
N ARG A 306 12.33 -12.45 10.84
CA ARG A 306 11.64 -11.28 11.43
C ARG A 306 11.85 -9.97 10.67
N LYS A 307 12.83 -9.94 9.77
CA LYS A 307 13.23 -8.72 9.07
C LYS A 307 13.30 -8.96 7.58
N PHE A 308 13.00 -7.90 6.83
CA PHE A 308 13.32 -7.83 5.42
C PHE A 308 14.82 -7.63 5.23
N SER A 309 15.35 -8.13 4.11
CA SER A 309 16.71 -7.80 3.72
C SER A 309 16.75 -6.34 3.24
N ARG A 310 17.95 -5.73 3.20
CA ARG A 310 18.10 -4.40 2.61
C ARG A 310 17.61 -4.36 1.16
N CYS A 311 17.85 -5.44 0.42
CA CYS A 311 17.45 -5.52 -0.98
C CYS A 311 15.94 -5.63 -1.16
N SER A 312 15.23 -6.33 -0.28
CA SER A 312 13.76 -6.35 -0.31
C SER A 312 13.19 -4.95 -0.03
N ILE A 313 13.81 -4.19 0.88
CA ILE A 313 13.41 -2.80 1.16
C ILE A 313 13.71 -1.89 -0.04
N ASP A 314 14.87 -2.03 -0.67
CA ASP A 314 15.24 -1.27 -1.86
C ASP A 314 14.32 -1.59 -3.05
N GLU A 315 13.92 -2.86 -3.23
CA GLU A 315 12.97 -3.31 -4.26
C GLU A 315 11.58 -2.72 -4.02
N TYR A 316 11.09 -2.71 -2.78
CA TYR A 316 9.84 -2.03 -2.41
C TYR A 316 9.90 -0.53 -2.68
N ASN A 317 11.00 0.12 -2.30
CA ASN A 317 11.18 1.55 -2.55
C ASN A 317 11.22 1.86 -4.05
N GLN A 318 11.91 1.04 -4.85
CA GLN A 318 11.94 1.17 -6.30
C GLN A 318 10.55 0.96 -6.91
N PHE A 319 9.80 -0.04 -6.44
CA PHE A 319 8.44 -0.30 -6.90
C PHE A 319 7.52 0.91 -6.73
N LEU A 320 7.60 1.58 -5.58
CA LEU A 320 6.84 2.81 -5.33
C LEU A 320 7.32 3.98 -6.20
N GLN A 321 8.64 4.14 -6.38
CA GLN A 321 9.20 5.18 -7.26
C GLN A 321 8.83 4.99 -8.73
N ASP A 322 8.68 3.73 -9.16
CA ASP A 322 8.26 3.40 -10.52
C ASP A 322 6.79 3.69 -10.76
N GLY A 323 6.02 4.10 -9.74
CA GLY A 323 4.58 4.41 -9.80
C GLY A 323 3.66 3.27 -9.36
N GLY A 324 4.21 2.21 -8.76
CA GLY A 324 3.43 1.13 -8.17
C GLY A 324 2.80 1.50 -6.83
N GLY A 325 1.70 0.84 -6.46
CA GLY A 325 1.11 0.98 -5.13
C GLY A 325 0.31 2.27 -4.89
N SER A 326 -0.27 2.88 -5.94
CA SER A 326 -1.07 4.11 -5.83
C SER A 326 -2.23 4.02 -4.83
N CYS A 327 -2.85 2.84 -4.69
CA CYS A 327 -3.91 2.57 -3.72
C CYS A 327 -3.45 2.50 -2.25
N LEU A 328 -2.15 2.67 -1.95
CA LEU A 328 -1.64 2.49 -0.59
C LEU A 328 -1.59 3.78 0.24
N PHE A 329 -2.04 4.91 -0.32
CA PHE A 329 -1.88 6.24 0.30
C PHE A 329 -3.18 6.78 0.92
N ASN A 330 -4.32 6.09 0.75
CA ASN A 330 -5.55 6.39 1.48
C ASN A 330 -5.46 5.86 2.91
N LYS A 331 -5.38 6.78 3.87
CA LYS A 331 -5.53 6.46 5.30
C LYS A 331 -6.99 6.06 5.58
N PRO A 332 -7.27 4.87 6.12
CA PRO A 332 -8.62 4.46 6.50
C PRO A 332 -9.21 5.43 7.52
N LEU A 333 -10.47 5.82 7.32
CA LEU A 333 -11.09 6.94 8.06
C LEU A 333 -11.36 6.62 9.54
N LYS A 334 -11.60 5.35 9.91
CA LYS A 334 -11.93 4.91 11.27
C LYS A 334 -11.55 3.44 11.51
N LEU A 335 -11.30 3.06 12.76
CA LEU A 335 -11.06 1.68 13.21
C LEU A 335 -12.24 1.21 14.07
N LEU A 336 -12.29 -0.07 14.43
CA LEU A 336 -13.42 -0.71 15.14
C LEU A 336 -13.42 -0.54 16.67
N ASP A 337 -12.59 0.33 17.22
CA ASP A 337 -12.43 0.48 18.66
C ASP A 337 -13.39 1.55 19.21
N PRO A 338 -13.75 1.51 20.50
CA PRO A 338 -14.17 2.73 21.19
C PRO A 338 -13.09 3.80 20.97
N PRO A 339 -13.45 5.05 20.66
CA PRO A 339 -12.50 6.13 20.37
C PRO A 339 -11.35 6.16 21.40
N GLU A 340 -10.12 5.90 20.96
CA GLU A 340 -8.93 5.90 21.81
C GLU A 340 -7.97 7.03 21.42
N CYS A 341 -8.04 8.11 22.18
CA CYS A 341 -7.21 9.26 21.96
C CYS A 341 -5.71 8.96 22.06
N GLY A 342 -4.99 9.15 20.95
CA GLY A 342 -3.54 9.00 20.83
C GLY A 342 -3.10 7.78 20.01
N ASN A 343 -4.03 7.17 19.28
CA ASN A 343 -3.77 6.06 18.37
C ASN A 343 -3.45 6.51 16.93
N GLY A 344 -3.65 7.80 16.64
CA GLY A 344 -3.37 8.46 15.37
C GLY A 344 -4.49 8.34 14.35
N PHE A 345 -5.71 7.97 14.75
CA PHE A 345 -6.89 7.91 13.89
C PHE A 345 -7.98 8.80 14.51
N VAL A 346 -8.62 9.64 13.70
CA VAL A 346 -9.68 10.52 14.20
C VAL A 346 -10.97 9.73 14.30
N GLU A 347 -11.36 9.37 15.51
CA GLU A 347 -12.53 8.53 15.77
C GLU A 347 -13.77 9.35 16.18
N ALA A 348 -14.91 8.68 16.37
CA ALA A 348 -16.16 9.38 16.68
C ALA A 348 -16.11 10.05 18.06
N GLY A 349 -16.14 11.39 18.09
CA GLY A 349 -16.02 12.17 19.34
C GLY A 349 -14.65 12.83 19.52
N GLU A 350 -13.73 12.58 18.61
CA GLU A 350 -12.43 13.25 18.53
C GLU A 350 -12.44 14.24 17.35
N GLU A 351 -11.76 15.37 17.51
CA GLU A 351 -11.59 16.36 16.43
C GLU A 351 -10.21 16.22 15.76
N CYS A 352 -9.27 15.60 16.47
CA CYS A 352 -7.90 15.38 16.02
C CYS A 352 -7.28 14.20 16.77
N ASP A 353 -6.35 13.50 16.14
CA ASP A 353 -5.47 12.54 16.79
C ASP A 353 -4.10 12.55 16.12
N CYS A 354 -3.14 13.17 16.80
CA CYS A 354 -1.74 13.32 16.38
C CYS A 354 -0.88 12.07 16.69
N GLY A 355 -1.47 10.99 17.19
CA GLY A 355 -0.80 9.77 17.62
C GLY A 355 -0.31 9.81 19.06
N SER A 356 0.66 8.96 19.36
CA SER A 356 1.24 8.87 20.71
C SER A 356 1.87 10.19 21.15
N LEU A 357 2.07 10.38 22.46
CA LEU A 357 2.74 11.57 23.02
C LEU A 357 4.06 11.93 22.30
N ALA A 358 4.82 10.93 21.85
CA ALA A 358 6.07 11.13 21.12
C ALA A 358 5.88 11.51 19.63
N GLU A 359 4.81 11.04 19.00
CA GLU A 359 4.40 11.43 17.63
C GLU A 359 3.83 12.83 17.61
N CYS A 360 2.94 13.12 18.55
CA CYS A 360 2.31 14.41 18.72
C CYS A 360 3.32 15.53 19.03
N ALA A 361 4.40 15.21 19.76
CA ALA A 361 5.51 16.14 19.99
C ALA A 361 6.29 16.50 18.71
N ARG A 362 6.27 15.63 17.68
CA ARG A 362 6.89 15.89 16.38
C ARG A 362 5.98 16.67 15.44
N SER A 363 4.69 16.35 15.41
CA SER A 363 3.69 16.98 14.54
C SER A 363 2.32 16.99 15.22
N GLY A 364 1.62 18.12 15.19
CA GLY A 364 0.23 18.25 15.65
C GLY A 364 0.00 18.54 17.13
N GLY A 365 0.99 18.36 18.02
CA GLY A 365 0.78 18.56 19.47
C GLY A 365 0.54 20.00 19.93
N ASN A 366 0.87 20.98 19.10
CA ASN A 366 0.51 22.38 19.37
C ASN A 366 -0.95 22.68 19.01
N CYS A 367 -1.52 21.85 18.13
CA CYS A 367 -2.83 22.04 17.52
C CYS A 367 -3.89 21.12 18.14
N CYS A 368 -3.48 19.96 18.64
CA CYS A 368 -4.32 18.92 19.22
C CYS A 368 -4.00 18.70 20.69
N LYS A 369 -5.01 18.79 21.56
CA LYS A 369 -4.85 18.55 23.01
C LYS A 369 -6.00 17.71 23.52
N LYS A 370 -5.70 16.52 24.06
CA LYS A 370 -6.70 15.52 24.50
C LYS A 370 -7.71 15.19 23.39
N CYS A 371 -7.21 15.04 22.15
CA CYS A 371 -7.99 14.76 20.95
C CYS A 371 -9.11 15.77 20.62
N THR A 372 -8.89 17.00 21.08
CA THR A 372 -9.69 18.18 20.75
C THR A 372 -8.77 19.22 20.14
N LEU A 373 -9.25 19.95 19.14
CA LEU A 373 -8.47 21.03 18.54
C LEU A 373 -8.31 22.19 19.54
N THR A 374 -7.15 22.82 19.51
CA THR A 374 -6.87 24.02 20.29
C THR A 374 -7.57 25.25 19.71
N HIS A 375 -7.67 26.34 20.48
CA HIS A 375 -8.29 27.58 20.02
C HIS A 375 -7.61 28.06 18.72
N ASP A 376 -8.41 28.40 17.69
CA ASP A 376 -8.00 28.79 16.33
C ASP A 376 -7.35 27.69 15.46
N ALA A 377 -7.27 26.44 15.93
CA ALA A 377 -6.79 25.32 15.13
C ALA A 377 -7.92 24.76 14.24
N MET A 378 -7.64 24.63 12.95
CA MET A 378 -8.52 24.00 11.95
C MET A 378 -8.05 22.58 11.60
N CYS A 379 -6.80 22.25 11.90
CA CYS A 379 -6.21 20.95 11.68
C CYS A 379 -5.11 20.67 12.72
N SER A 380 -4.77 19.38 12.89
CA SER A 380 -3.71 18.93 13.79
C SER A 380 -2.44 18.57 13.03
N ASP A 381 -2.54 17.53 12.21
CA ASP A 381 -1.43 16.89 11.51
C ASP A 381 -1.89 16.48 10.11
N GLY A 382 -0.93 16.27 9.21
CA GLY A 382 -1.16 15.94 7.80
C GLY A 382 -0.41 16.88 6.85
N LEU A 383 -0.21 16.43 5.60
CA LEU A 383 0.60 17.13 4.60
C LEU A 383 -0.02 18.47 4.16
N CYS A 384 -1.34 18.61 4.30
CA CYS A 384 -2.08 19.84 4.01
C CYS A 384 -2.40 20.67 5.26
N CYS A 385 -1.69 20.42 6.38
CA CYS A 385 -1.83 21.19 7.62
C CYS A 385 -0.52 21.89 7.99
N LYS A 386 -0.55 23.22 8.09
CA LYS A 386 0.61 24.02 8.49
C LYS A 386 0.22 25.08 9.51
N GLY A 387 0.89 25.05 10.66
CA GLY A 387 0.61 26.00 11.75
C GLY A 387 -0.85 25.93 12.23
N CYS A 388 -1.40 24.72 12.33
CA CYS A 388 -2.79 24.44 12.70
C CYS A 388 -3.85 24.99 11.72
N LYS A 389 -3.46 25.38 10.50
CA LYS A 389 -4.36 25.85 9.44
C LYS A 389 -4.19 25.01 8.17
N TYR A 390 -5.25 24.89 7.39
CA TYR A 390 -5.16 24.23 6.08
C TYR A 390 -4.25 25.01 5.15
N GLU A 391 -3.39 24.30 4.42
CA GLU A 391 -2.66 24.86 3.29
C GLU A 391 -3.66 25.30 2.20
N PRO A 392 -3.42 26.41 1.50
CA PRO A 392 -4.32 26.92 0.47
C PRO A 392 -4.38 25.99 -0.76
N ARG A 393 -5.46 26.14 -1.53
CA ARG A 393 -5.70 25.40 -2.78
C ARG A 393 -4.50 25.52 -3.70
N GLY A 394 -4.11 24.41 -4.31
CA GLY A 394 -3.01 24.37 -5.29
C GLY A 394 -1.61 24.19 -4.68
N VAL A 395 -1.46 24.18 -3.35
CA VAL A 395 -0.21 23.77 -2.72
C VAL A 395 0.01 22.28 -2.92
N SER A 396 1.09 21.91 -3.60
CA SER A 396 1.51 20.51 -3.77
C SER A 396 1.82 19.88 -2.42
N CYS A 397 1.11 18.79 -2.10
CA CYS A 397 1.37 17.96 -0.91
C CYS A 397 2.15 16.69 -1.27
N ARG A 398 2.00 16.19 -2.50
CA ARG A 398 2.79 15.08 -3.04
C ARG A 398 3.19 15.40 -4.48
N GLU A 399 4.47 15.22 -4.76
CA GLU A 399 5.02 15.39 -6.11
C GLU A 399 4.86 14.11 -6.92
N ALA A 400 4.73 14.25 -8.24
CA ALA A 400 4.68 13.13 -9.16
C ALA A 400 6.02 12.36 -9.16
N VAL A 401 5.99 11.04 -9.01
CA VAL A 401 7.21 10.21 -9.01
C VAL A 401 7.75 9.96 -10.42
N ASN A 402 6.88 10.00 -11.42
CA ASN A 402 7.21 9.80 -12.82
C ASN A 402 6.21 10.51 -13.74
N GLU A 403 6.43 10.46 -15.05
CA GLU A 403 5.57 11.12 -16.05
C GLU A 403 4.15 10.54 -16.15
N CYS A 404 3.90 9.35 -15.61
CA CYS A 404 2.59 8.70 -15.54
C CYS A 404 1.84 8.96 -14.24
N ASP A 405 2.48 9.62 -13.28
CA ASP A 405 1.89 9.98 -11.99
C ASP A 405 1.29 11.40 -12.05
N ILE A 406 0.32 11.69 -11.18
CA ILE A 406 -0.30 13.02 -11.07
C ILE A 406 0.15 13.63 -9.74
N PRO A 407 0.66 14.88 -9.71
CA PRO A 407 0.96 15.53 -8.43
C PRO A 407 -0.34 15.93 -7.73
N GLU A 408 -0.45 15.66 -6.43
CA GLU A 408 -1.61 16.02 -5.62
C GLU A 408 -1.40 17.36 -4.94
N THR A 409 -2.43 18.19 -5.07
CA THR A 409 -2.49 19.49 -4.44
C THR A 409 -3.57 19.51 -3.37
N CYS A 410 -3.29 20.20 -2.27
CA CYS A 410 -4.27 20.47 -1.23
C CYS A 410 -5.52 21.15 -1.83
N THR A 411 -6.70 20.68 -1.43
CA THR A 411 -7.99 21.23 -1.87
C THR A 411 -8.26 22.59 -1.26
N GLY A 412 -7.79 22.80 -0.02
CA GLY A 412 -7.40 24.09 0.55
C GLY A 412 -8.33 25.26 0.30
N ASP A 413 -9.62 25.14 0.58
CA ASP A 413 -10.52 26.28 0.41
C ASP A 413 -10.56 27.16 1.69
N SER A 414 -9.42 27.75 2.05
CA SER A 414 -9.30 28.62 3.22
C SER A 414 -9.56 30.11 2.93
N SER A 415 -10.34 30.46 1.90
CA SER A 415 -10.63 31.87 1.61
C SER A 415 -11.98 32.12 0.92
N GLN A 416 -13.07 32.25 1.70
CA GLN A 416 -14.11 33.29 1.56
C GLN A 416 -15.21 33.15 2.64
N VAL A 417 -14.92 33.50 3.89
CA VAL A 417 -15.97 33.91 4.86
C VAL A 417 -15.52 35.17 5.60
N SER A 418 -15.24 36.22 4.83
CA SER A 418 -15.09 37.58 5.35
C SER A 418 -15.68 38.53 4.31
N GLY A 419 -17.02 38.51 4.15
CA GLY A 419 -17.65 39.49 3.25
C GLY A 419 -19.10 39.30 2.84
N ALA A 420 -19.80 38.21 3.19
CA ALA A 420 -21.22 38.08 2.88
C ALA A 420 -22.07 38.26 4.15
N GLY A 421 -22.79 39.38 4.24
CA GLY A 421 -23.80 39.63 5.26
C GLY A 421 -25.05 38.76 5.06
N GLY A 422 -24.89 37.44 5.07
CA GLY A 422 -25.96 36.44 5.01
C GLY A 422 -25.92 35.55 6.25
N THR A 423 -27.08 35.20 6.77
CA THR A 423 -27.23 34.38 7.97
C THR A 423 -26.65 32.98 7.80
N TRP A 424 -25.93 32.51 8.82
CA TRP A 424 -25.21 31.23 8.91
C TRP A 424 -26.05 29.99 8.53
N TRP A 425 -27.38 30.11 8.60
CA TRP A 425 -28.34 29.04 8.31
C TRP A 425 -28.61 28.82 6.81
N ASP A 426 -28.49 29.86 5.98
CA ASP A 426 -28.78 29.75 4.53
C ASP A 426 -27.64 29.07 3.75
N MET A 427 -26.42 29.12 4.29
CA MET A 427 -25.23 28.51 3.70
C MET A 427 -25.14 26.99 3.99
N TRP A 428 -25.66 26.53 5.13
CA TRP A 428 -25.64 25.12 5.51
C TRP A 428 -26.59 24.25 4.65
N GLY A 429 -27.72 24.82 4.21
CA GLY A 429 -28.69 24.13 3.35
C GLY A 429 -28.18 23.85 1.92
N LEU A 430 -27.30 24.71 1.40
CA LEU A 430 -26.69 24.54 0.08
C LEU A 430 -25.46 23.60 0.11
N MET A 431 -24.69 23.59 1.22
CA MET A 431 -23.53 22.71 1.37
C MET A 431 -23.88 21.22 1.49
N ALA A 432 -25.08 20.87 1.99
CA ALA A 432 -25.50 19.48 2.14
C ALA A 432 -26.02 18.82 0.84
N SER A 433 -26.24 19.61 -0.23
CA SER A 433 -26.95 19.14 -1.44
C SER A 433 -26.03 18.90 -2.64
N SER A 434 -24.73 19.17 -2.52
CA SER A 434 -23.75 18.97 -3.58
C SER A 434 -22.47 18.39 -2.99
N ASN A 435 -22.00 17.26 -3.50
CA ASN A 435 -20.69 16.64 -3.22
C ASN A 435 -19.51 17.53 -3.68
N LEU A 436 -19.50 18.81 -3.29
CA LEU A 436 -18.50 19.81 -3.66
C LEU A 436 -17.68 20.18 -2.41
N PHE A 437 -16.39 19.88 -2.48
CA PHE A 437 -15.28 20.34 -1.62
C PHE A 437 -15.29 19.90 -0.15
N SER A 438 -14.69 18.73 0.11
CA SER A 438 -14.26 18.32 1.45
C SER A 438 -12.90 18.95 1.76
N MET A 439 -12.82 19.79 2.80
CA MET A 439 -11.55 20.26 3.35
C MET A 439 -10.92 19.16 4.19
N SER A 440 -9.69 18.79 3.86
CA SER A 440 -8.97 17.71 4.54
C SER A 440 -7.55 18.17 4.92
N PRO A 441 -7.06 17.85 6.13
CA PRO A 441 -5.66 18.06 6.48
C PRO A 441 -4.73 17.03 5.80
N GLN A 442 -5.31 15.96 5.26
CA GLN A 442 -4.58 14.93 4.51
C GLN A 442 -4.45 15.32 3.04
N CYS A 443 -3.35 14.88 2.42
CA CYS A 443 -3.21 14.97 0.97
C CYS A 443 -4.32 14.14 0.30
N PRO A 444 -4.88 14.57 -0.84
CA PRO A 444 -5.81 13.76 -1.61
C PRO A 444 -5.24 12.36 -1.93
N PRO A 445 -6.10 11.36 -2.21
CA PRO A 445 -5.64 10.03 -2.61
C PRO A 445 -4.66 10.10 -3.79
N ASN A 446 -3.65 9.23 -3.77
CA ASN A 446 -2.66 9.14 -4.83
C ASN A 446 -3.33 8.61 -6.12
N LEU A 447 -3.35 9.47 -7.14
CA LEU A 447 -3.91 9.14 -8.45
C LEU A 447 -2.82 9.19 -9.51
N HIS A 448 -2.95 8.33 -10.51
CA HIS A 448 -2.06 8.35 -11.67
C HIS A 448 -2.84 8.64 -12.94
N LYS A 449 -2.11 8.98 -14.00
CA LYS A 449 -2.69 9.21 -15.32
C LYS A 449 -3.39 7.95 -15.80
N LEU A 450 -4.50 8.14 -16.50
CA LEU A 450 -5.22 7.06 -17.14
C LEU A 450 -4.30 6.27 -18.09
N ASP A 451 -4.58 4.99 -18.29
CA ASP A 451 -3.85 4.18 -19.25
C ASP A 451 -3.96 4.75 -20.67
N GLY A 452 -2.83 4.75 -21.39
CA GLY A 452 -2.74 5.27 -22.75
C GLY A 452 -2.04 6.63 -22.90
N TYR A 453 -1.75 7.34 -21.80
CA TYR A 453 -0.92 8.55 -21.85
C TYR A 453 0.49 8.25 -22.37
N PHE A 454 1.10 9.19 -23.09
CA PHE A 454 2.49 9.08 -23.54
C PHE A 454 3.46 9.34 -22.39
N CYS A 455 4.62 8.69 -22.43
CA CYS A 455 5.74 8.92 -21.52
C CYS A 455 7.08 8.68 -22.25
N GLU A 456 8.19 9.12 -21.65
CA GLU A 456 9.55 9.07 -22.19
C GLU A 456 9.66 9.66 -23.60
N ASN A 457 9.26 10.92 -23.77
CA ASN A 457 9.27 11.61 -25.06
C ASN A 457 8.56 10.80 -26.16
N GLU A 458 7.35 10.32 -25.84
CA GLU A 458 6.48 9.52 -26.71
C GLU A 458 6.96 8.10 -27.06
N GLN A 459 8.08 7.64 -26.49
CA GLN A 459 8.59 6.27 -26.71
C GLN A 459 7.82 5.21 -25.90
N GLY A 460 7.15 5.62 -24.82
CA GLY A 460 6.40 4.76 -23.92
C GLY A 460 4.93 5.12 -23.81
N ARG A 461 4.21 4.25 -23.07
CA ARG A 461 2.83 4.47 -22.65
C ARG A 461 2.65 4.19 -21.17
N CYS A 462 1.87 5.03 -20.51
CA CYS A 462 1.43 4.81 -19.15
C CYS A 462 0.42 3.67 -19.13
N TYR A 463 0.68 2.68 -18.29
CA TYR A 463 -0.19 1.53 -18.07
C TYR A 463 -0.08 1.09 -16.60
N GLY A 464 -1.17 1.22 -15.84
CA GLY A 464 -1.21 0.98 -14.40
C GLY A 464 -0.23 1.86 -13.62
N GLY A 465 -0.18 3.16 -13.93
CA GLY A 465 0.69 4.15 -13.25
C GLY A 465 2.17 4.09 -13.60
N ARG A 466 2.57 3.15 -14.48
CA ARG A 466 3.97 2.92 -14.86
C ARG A 466 4.17 3.17 -16.35
N CYS A 467 5.32 3.73 -16.71
CA CYS A 467 5.69 3.88 -18.12
C CYS A 467 6.24 2.56 -18.69
N LYS A 468 5.57 2.03 -19.71
CA LYS A 468 5.92 0.78 -20.40
C LYS A 468 6.75 1.05 -21.64
N THR A 469 7.99 0.55 -21.62
CA THR A 469 8.89 0.49 -22.79
C THR A 469 9.67 -0.82 -22.78
N ARG A 470 10.06 -1.30 -23.97
CA ARG A 470 10.95 -2.46 -24.10
C ARG A 470 12.29 -2.22 -23.40
N ASP A 471 12.77 -0.98 -23.42
CA ASP A 471 14.04 -0.60 -22.80
C ASP A 471 13.98 -0.71 -21.28
N ARG A 472 12.93 -0.15 -20.65
CA ARG A 472 12.69 -0.33 -19.21
C ARG A 472 12.51 -1.78 -18.82
N GLN A 473 11.81 -2.58 -19.64
CA GLN A 473 11.63 -4.00 -19.38
C GLN A 473 12.97 -4.75 -19.39
N CYS A 474 13.81 -4.52 -20.41
CA CYS A 474 15.16 -5.10 -20.46
C CYS A 474 16.05 -4.60 -19.31
N ASN A 475 15.92 -3.34 -18.91
CA ASN A 475 16.74 -2.76 -17.85
C ASN A 475 16.34 -3.32 -16.47
N ALA A 476 15.05 -3.50 -16.24
CA ALA A 476 14.53 -4.16 -15.05
C ALA A 476 15.00 -5.62 -14.98
N LEU A 477 14.86 -6.36 -16.08
CA LEU A 477 15.15 -7.80 -16.14
C LEU A 477 16.66 -8.12 -16.13
N TRP A 478 17.48 -7.34 -16.84
CA TRP A 478 18.90 -7.65 -17.10
C TRP A 478 19.88 -6.52 -16.74
N GLY A 479 19.40 -5.32 -16.41
CA GLY A 479 20.27 -4.13 -16.25
C GLY A 479 20.90 -3.67 -17.57
N ARG A 480 20.19 -3.90 -18.69
CA ARG A 480 20.62 -3.59 -20.06
C ARG A 480 19.47 -3.00 -20.86
N GLY A 481 19.79 -2.27 -21.93
CA GLY A 481 18.77 -1.70 -22.82
C GLY A 481 18.14 -2.72 -23.76
N SER A 482 17.07 -2.31 -24.44
CA SER A 482 16.41 -3.11 -25.47
C SER A 482 17.29 -3.28 -26.71
N ALA A 483 17.15 -4.41 -27.39
CA ALA A 483 17.79 -4.63 -28.68
C ALA A 483 17.18 -3.75 -29.78
N GLU A 484 17.91 -3.60 -30.88
CA GLU A 484 17.43 -2.82 -32.02
C GLU A 484 16.18 -3.44 -32.65
N ARG A 485 15.32 -2.61 -33.23
CA ARG A 485 14.11 -3.04 -33.95
C ARG A 485 14.38 -4.14 -34.98
N PHE A 486 15.54 -4.07 -35.65
CA PHE A 486 16.00 -5.08 -36.61
C PHE A 486 16.04 -6.50 -36.01
N CYS A 487 16.44 -6.65 -34.74
CA CYS A 487 16.50 -7.95 -34.07
C CYS A 487 15.11 -8.60 -33.99
N TYR A 488 14.09 -7.83 -33.61
CA TYR A 488 12.71 -8.29 -33.54
C TYR A 488 12.18 -8.67 -34.92
N GLU A 489 12.40 -7.82 -35.92
CA GLU A 489 11.93 -8.05 -37.30
C GLU A 489 12.56 -9.28 -37.97
N LYS A 490 13.74 -9.72 -37.49
CA LYS A 490 14.42 -10.92 -37.97
C LYS A 490 14.08 -12.17 -37.17
N LEU A 491 14.22 -12.12 -35.85
CA LEU A 491 14.10 -13.34 -35.03
C LEU A 491 12.65 -13.72 -34.77
N ASN A 492 11.76 -12.76 -34.49
CA ASN A 492 10.40 -13.09 -34.07
C ASN A 492 9.52 -13.67 -35.19
N VAL A 493 9.85 -13.38 -36.45
CA VAL A 493 9.19 -13.98 -37.62
C VAL A 493 9.63 -15.42 -37.89
N GLU A 494 10.78 -15.87 -37.34
CA GLU A 494 11.27 -17.24 -37.56
C GLU A 494 10.42 -18.26 -36.80
N GLY A 495 9.88 -17.89 -35.62
CA GLY A 495 9.12 -18.80 -34.77
C GLY A 495 10.00 -19.91 -34.22
N THR A 496 11.09 -19.53 -33.56
CA THR A 496 12.04 -20.44 -32.91
C THR A 496 12.18 -20.08 -31.44
N GLU A 497 12.93 -20.89 -30.69
CA GLU A 497 13.25 -20.58 -29.29
C GLU A 497 13.96 -19.22 -29.10
N ARG A 498 14.63 -18.72 -30.15
CA ARG A 498 15.36 -17.44 -30.14
C ARG A 498 14.51 -16.24 -30.51
N GLY A 499 13.29 -16.45 -31.00
CA GLY A 499 12.35 -15.41 -31.39
C GLY A 499 11.04 -15.99 -31.89
N ASN A 500 9.92 -15.61 -31.25
CA ASN A 500 8.59 -16.16 -31.50
C ASN A 500 7.49 -15.30 -30.86
N CYS A 501 6.23 -15.64 -31.11
CA CYS A 501 5.03 -15.01 -30.51
C CYS A 501 4.30 -15.96 -29.55
N GLY A 502 5.05 -16.78 -28.80
CA GLY A 502 4.51 -17.75 -27.87
C GLY A 502 4.65 -19.18 -28.35
N ARG A 503 3.92 -20.07 -27.68
CA ARG A 503 3.90 -21.50 -27.98
C ARG A 503 2.48 -21.96 -28.27
N GLU A 504 2.36 -22.91 -29.20
CA GLU A 504 1.14 -23.68 -29.45
C GLU A 504 1.50 -25.16 -29.36
N GLY A 505 1.06 -25.81 -28.28
CA GLY A 505 1.51 -27.16 -27.93
C GLY A 505 3.03 -27.21 -27.73
N LEU A 506 3.71 -28.03 -28.54
CA LEU A 506 5.18 -28.18 -28.52
C LEU A 506 5.89 -27.22 -29.50
N GLY A 507 5.15 -26.56 -30.39
CA GLY A 507 5.69 -25.69 -31.42
C GLY A 507 5.81 -24.23 -30.98
N TRP A 508 6.78 -23.53 -31.53
CA TRP A 508 6.92 -22.08 -31.40
C TRP A 508 6.08 -21.37 -32.47
N LEU A 509 5.38 -20.31 -32.07
CA LEU A 509 4.54 -19.53 -32.97
C LEU A 509 5.38 -18.48 -33.70
N GLN A 510 5.27 -18.46 -35.03
CA GLN A 510 5.83 -17.37 -35.83
C GLN A 510 5.02 -16.10 -35.62
N CYS A 511 5.71 -14.98 -35.37
CA CYS A 511 5.02 -13.69 -35.32
C CYS A 511 4.63 -13.22 -36.72
N ASN A 512 3.45 -12.62 -36.85
CA ASN A 512 3.14 -11.81 -38.02
C ASN A 512 4.08 -10.61 -38.06
N LYS A 513 4.31 -10.06 -39.26
CA LYS A 513 5.16 -8.87 -39.44
C LYS A 513 4.73 -7.65 -38.61
N GLN A 514 3.44 -7.52 -38.32
CA GLN A 514 2.88 -6.44 -37.50
C GLN A 514 3.12 -6.68 -35.99
N ASP A 515 3.22 -7.94 -35.57
CA ASP A 515 3.28 -8.36 -34.17
C ASP A 515 4.71 -8.56 -33.66
N VAL A 516 5.72 -8.44 -34.53
CA VAL A 516 7.13 -8.73 -34.21
C VAL A 516 7.65 -7.97 -32.99
N LEU A 517 7.12 -6.78 -32.69
CA LEU A 517 7.50 -5.98 -31.53
C LEU A 517 6.76 -6.31 -30.23
N CYS A 518 5.82 -7.26 -30.28
CA CYS A 518 5.05 -7.77 -29.14
C CYS A 518 5.38 -9.24 -28.83
N GLY A 519 6.27 -9.86 -29.61
CA GLY A 519 6.75 -11.22 -29.40
C GLY A 519 7.84 -11.29 -28.32
N PHE A 520 8.76 -12.24 -28.51
CA PHE A 520 9.87 -12.49 -27.60
C PHE A 520 10.72 -11.23 -27.39
N LEU A 521 11.07 -10.96 -26.12
CA LEU A 521 11.81 -9.79 -25.69
C LEU A 521 13.30 -9.97 -26.01
N LEU A 522 13.88 -9.00 -26.71
CA LEU A 522 15.28 -8.98 -27.09
C LEU A 522 15.98 -7.78 -26.44
N CYS A 523 17.11 -8.04 -25.80
CA CYS A 523 17.89 -7.06 -25.04
C CYS A 523 19.34 -7.03 -25.54
N ALA A 524 19.99 -5.88 -25.42
CA ALA A 524 21.37 -5.70 -25.88
C ALA A 524 22.38 -6.15 -24.82
N ASN A 525 23.43 -6.87 -25.22
CA ASN A 525 24.59 -7.21 -24.37
C ASN A 525 24.24 -7.88 -23.02
N ILE A 526 23.24 -8.77 -23.02
CA ILE A 526 22.89 -9.55 -21.82
C ILE A 526 23.85 -10.73 -21.63
N THR A 527 24.20 -11.00 -20.37
CA THR A 527 25.09 -12.08 -19.93
C THR A 527 24.74 -12.49 -18.50
N GLY A 528 24.90 -13.76 -18.15
CA GLY A 528 24.69 -14.24 -16.79
C GLY A 528 23.22 -14.49 -16.45
N SER A 529 22.87 -14.42 -15.16
CA SER A 529 21.50 -14.63 -14.67
C SER A 529 20.68 -13.34 -14.67
N PRO A 530 19.36 -13.40 -14.93
CA PRO A 530 18.49 -12.23 -14.85
C PRO A 530 18.43 -11.70 -13.41
N ARG A 531 18.14 -10.40 -13.28
CA ARG A 531 17.89 -9.72 -12.00
C ARG A 531 16.55 -10.12 -11.41
N LEU A 532 15.56 -10.37 -12.29
CA LEU A 532 14.20 -10.74 -11.93
C LEU A 532 13.88 -12.14 -12.49
N GLY A 533 13.25 -13.00 -11.69
CA GLY A 533 12.81 -14.33 -12.14
C GLY A 533 13.93 -15.36 -12.30
N GLU A 534 13.57 -16.50 -12.86
CA GLU A 534 14.46 -17.62 -13.14
C GLU A 534 14.60 -17.84 -14.65
N LEU A 535 15.86 -17.95 -15.10
CA LEU A 535 16.18 -18.27 -16.47
C LEU A 535 15.96 -19.77 -16.71
N SER A 536 15.06 -20.09 -17.63
CA SER A 536 14.86 -21.43 -18.16
C SER A 536 15.72 -21.62 -19.42
N GLY A 537 16.64 -22.58 -19.37
CA GLY A 537 17.58 -22.85 -20.46
C GLY A 537 18.74 -21.86 -20.54
N GLU A 538 19.21 -21.59 -21.75
CA GLU A 538 20.34 -20.69 -22.03
C GLU A 538 19.87 -19.37 -22.67
N ILE A 539 20.72 -18.34 -22.59
CA ILE A 539 20.50 -17.09 -23.31
C ILE A 539 20.63 -17.34 -24.81
N ALA A 540 19.54 -17.20 -25.55
CA ALA A 540 19.53 -17.17 -27.00
C ALA A 540 20.37 -15.99 -27.49
N THR A 541 21.42 -16.26 -28.27
CA THR A 541 22.33 -15.24 -28.80
C THR A 541 22.47 -15.42 -30.31
N THR A 542 22.20 -14.35 -31.07
CA THR A 542 22.34 -14.34 -32.53
C THR A 542 22.96 -13.02 -32.98
N THR A 543 24.01 -13.09 -33.78
CA THR A 543 24.68 -11.89 -34.34
C THR A 543 24.40 -11.76 -35.83
N PHE A 544 24.11 -10.53 -36.26
CA PHE A 544 23.84 -10.19 -37.65
C PHE A 544 24.76 -9.07 -38.12
N TYR A 545 25.09 -9.05 -39.41
CA TYR A 545 25.75 -7.92 -40.04
C TYR A 545 24.69 -7.00 -40.67
N HIS A 546 24.48 -5.81 -40.10
CA HIS A 546 23.47 -4.84 -40.54
C HIS A 546 24.03 -3.43 -40.50
N GLN A 547 23.79 -2.62 -41.55
CA GLN A 547 24.27 -1.23 -41.64
C GLN A 547 25.77 -1.06 -41.34
N ASN A 548 26.61 -1.95 -41.88
CA ASN A 548 28.06 -1.94 -41.71
C ASN A 548 28.54 -2.11 -40.24
N ARG A 549 27.71 -2.70 -39.39
CA ARG A 549 28.05 -3.09 -38.02
C ARG A 549 27.52 -4.48 -37.67
N TYR A 550 28.12 -5.12 -36.69
CA TYR A 550 27.56 -6.33 -36.09
C TYR A 550 26.54 -5.93 -35.02
N VAL A 551 25.32 -6.46 -35.15
CA VAL A 551 24.21 -6.28 -34.19
C VAL A 551 24.01 -7.60 -33.46
N ASP A 552 24.08 -7.56 -32.14
CA ASP A 552 23.90 -8.73 -31.28
C ASP A 552 22.49 -8.73 -30.69
N CYS A 553 21.72 -9.74 -31.04
CA CYS A 553 20.34 -9.93 -30.66
C CYS A 553 20.27 -11.06 -29.66
N ARG A 554 19.97 -10.72 -28.40
CA ARG A 554 19.95 -11.69 -27.31
C ARG A 554 18.63 -11.68 -26.56
N GLY A 555 18.20 -12.83 -26.06
CA GLY A 555 17.02 -12.97 -25.22
C GLY A 555 17.10 -14.24 -24.37
N GLY A 556 16.27 -14.34 -23.35
CA GLY A 556 16.23 -15.52 -22.47
C GLY A 556 14.82 -15.77 -22.00
N HIS A 557 14.46 -17.05 -21.81
CA HIS A 557 13.16 -17.43 -21.27
C HIS A 557 13.19 -17.25 -19.76
N VAL A 558 12.52 -16.23 -19.25
CA VAL A 558 12.53 -15.89 -17.83
C VAL A 558 11.13 -15.99 -17.25
N GLN A 559 10.98 -16.81 -16.21
CA GLN A 559 9.71 -16.99 -15.52
C GLN A 559 9.81 -16.50 -14.08
N LEU A 560 8.78 -15.83 -13.61
CA LEU A 560 8.63 -15.50 -12.20
C LEU A 560 8.09 -16.70 -11.42
N VAL A 561 8.27 -16.62 -10.11
CA VAL A 561 7.79 -17.63 -9.14
C VAL A 561 6.26 -17.71 -9.10
N ASP A 562 5.58 -16.67 -9.57
CA ASP A 562 4.12 -16.60 -9.71
C ASP A 562 3.66 -17.12 -11.08
N GLY A 563 4.52 -17.82 -11.82
CA GLY A 563 4.24 -18.34 -13.16
C GLY A 563 4.25 -17.30 -14.27
N SER A 564 4.35 -16.00 -13.97
CA SER A 564 4.34 -14.94 -14.98
C SER A 564 5.55 -15.06 -15.90
N ASP A 565 5.31 -14.92 -17.19
CA ASP A 565 6.33 -15.02 -18.22
C ASP A 565 6.89 -13.62 -18.55
N LEU A 566 8.16 -13.39 -18.22
CA LEU A 566 8.88 -12.15 -18.52
C LEU A 566 9.68 -12.23 -19.82
N SER A 567 9.56 -13.34 -20.56
CA SER A 567 10.28 -13.60 -21.81
C SER A 567 9.72 -12.81 -22.99
N TYR A 568 8.52 -12.26 -22.87
CA TYR A 568 7.81 -11.54 -23.93
C TYR A 568 7.64 -10.08 -23.59
N VAL A 569 7.45 -9.25 -24.61
CA VAL A 569 7.16 -7.83 -24.43
C VAL A 569 5.86 -7.65 -23.64
N GLU A 570 5.91 -6.84 -22.58
CA GLU A 570 4.76 -6.62 -21.70
C GLU A 570 3.60 -5.92 -22.40
N ASP A 571 2.37 -6.25 -21.98
CA ASP A 571 1.16 -5.57 -22.43
C ASP A 571 1.20 -4.07 -22.11
N GLY A 572 0.60 -3.27 -23.00
CA GLY A 572 0.66 -1.81 -22.95
C GLY A 572 1.95 -1.20 -23.54
N THR A 573 2.91 -2.01 -23.98
CA THR A 573 4.15 -1.50 -24.60
C THR A 573 3.90 -1.04 -26.04
N PRO A 574 4.42 0.14 -26.47
CA PRO A 574 4.23 0.63 -27.83
C PRO A 574 4.90 -0.25 -28.91
N CYS A 575 4.14 -0.65 -29.92
CA CYS A 575 4.63 -1.43 -31.07
C CYS A 575 4.55 -0.66 -32.40
N GLY A 576 3.92 0.51 -32.41
CA GLY A 576 3.87 1.43 -33.55
C GLY A 576 3.12 2.72 -33.23
N PRO A 577 2.95 3.63 -34.21
CA PRO A 577 2.20 4.87 -34.00
C PRO A 577 0.74 4.57 -33.60
N GLY A 578 0.37 4.93 -32.36
CA GLY A 578 -0.96 4.64 -31.82
C GLY A 578 -1.27 3.16 -31.61
N MET A 579 -0.26 2.28 -31.59
CA MET A 579 -0.43 0.83 -31.42
C MET A 579 0.34 0.29 -30.21
N LEU A 580 -0.25 -0.68 -29.54
CA LEU A 580 0.19 -1.24 -28.27
C LEU A 580 0.15 -2.77 -28.29
N CYS A 581 1.02 -3.39 -27.50
CA CYS A 581 1.02 -4.83 -27.31
C CYS A 581 -0.09 -5.28 -26.36
N LEU A 582 -0.87 -6.28 -26.77
CA LEU A 582 -1.81 -7.00 -25.93
C LEU A 582 -1.82 -8.47 -26.36
N ASP A 583 -1.61 -9.39 -25.42
CA ASP A 583 -1.61 -10.83 -25.69
C ASP A 583 -0.67 -11.20 -26.86
N ARG A 584 0.53 -10.59 -26.87
CA ARG A 584 1.57 -10.76 -27.90
C ARG A 584 1.18 -10.29 -29.31
N LYS A 585 0.12 -9.49 -29.44
CA LYS A 585 -0.31 -8.87 -30.71
C LYS A 585 -0.17 -7.36 -30.66
N CYS A 586 0.14 -6.76 -31.81
CA CYS A 586 0.20 -5.31 -31.95
C CYS A 586 -1.17 -4.77 -32.38
N LEU A 587 -1.91 -4.21 -31.43
CA LEU A 587 -3.28 -3.73 -31.62
C LEU A 587 -3.35 -2.21 -31.56
N PRO A 588 -4.30 -1.56 -32.26
CA PRO A 588 -4.53 -0.12 -32.10
C PRO A 588 -4.94 0.19 -30.66
N ALA A 589 -4.57 1.38 -30.16
CA ALA A 589 -4.90 1.81 -28.80
C ALA A 589 -6.42 1.78 -28.50
N THR A 590 -7.27 1.92 -29.52
CA THR A 590 -8.73 1.80 -29.41
C THR A 590 -9.20 0.41 -29.00
N ALA A 591 -8.40 -0.65 -29.23
CA ALA A 591 -8.74 -2.02 -28.85
C ALA A 591 -8.68 -2.26 -27.33
N PHE A 592 -8.01 -1.38 -26.58
CA PHE A 592 -7.84 -1.49 -25.13
C PHE A 592 -9.05 -0.95 -24.36
N ASN A 593 -10.04 -0.36 -25.04
CA ASN A 593 -11.24 0.22 -24.44
C ASN A 593 -10.91 1.14 -23.25
N PHE A 594 -9.89 2.00 -23.40
CA PHE A 594 -9.55 2.97 -22.37
C PHE A 594 -10.78 3.81 -22.03
N SER A 595 -10.99 4.04 -20.73
CA SER A 595 -12.05 4.93 -20.27
C SER A 595 -11.83 6.35 -20.81
N SER A 596 -12.86 7.18 -20.80
CA SER A 596 -12.72 8.59 -21.17
C SER A 596 -13.20 9.48 -20.04
N CYS A 597 -12.54 10.62 -19.87
CA CYS A 597 -12.96 11.62 -18.91
C CYS A 597 -13.97 12.59 -19.53
N PRO A 598 -14.86 13.19 -18.72
CA PRO A 598 -15.73 14.28 -19.15
C PRO A 598 -14.95 15.40 -19.87
N GLY A 599 -15.52 15.99 -20.91
CA GLY A 599 -14.88 17.07 -21.66
C GLY A 599 -13.66 16.65 -22.49
N SER A 600 -13.48 15.35 -22.73
CA SER A 600 -12.43 14.83 -23.61
C SER A 600 -13.00 14.56 -25.00
N TRP A 601 -12.51 15.30 -26.01
CA TRP A 601 -13.01 15.28 -27.39
C TRP A 601 -11.92 15.74 -28.36
N ASP A 602 -11.83 15.08 -29.52
CA ASP A 602 -10.93 15.45 -30.63
C ASP A 602 -9.48 15.74 -30.21
N GLY A 603 -8.89 14.81 -29.45
CA GLY A 603 -7.51 14.93 -28.92
C GLY A 603 -7.34 15.84 -27.70
N LYS A 604 -8.38 16.60 -27.31
CA LYS A 604 -8.39 17.36 -26.06
C LYS A 604 -8.79 16.44 -24.92
N ILE A 605 -8.09 16.55 -23.79
CA ILE A 605 -8.42 15.82 -22.56
C ILE A 605 -8.80 16.84 -21.50
N CYS A 606 -9.98 16.67 -20.88
CA CYS A 606 -10.48 17.59 -19.84
C CYS A 606 -10.42 19.08 -20.27
N PHE A 607 -11.00 19.39 -21.44
CA PHE A 607 -10.95 20.73 -22.07
C PHE A 607 -9.54 21.33 -22.27
N ASP A 608 -8.48 20.51 -22.27
CA ASP A 608 -7.07 20.93 -22.28
C ASP A 608 -6.63 21.75 -21.04
N HIS A 609 -7.43 21.68 -19.98
CA HIS A 609 -7.22 22.37 -18.71
C HIS A 609 -7.03 21.39 -17.55
N GLY A 610 -6.83 20.11 -17.84
CA GLY A 610 -6.63 19.09 -16.83
C GLY A 610 -6.01 17.81 -17.36
N VAL A 611 -5.88 16.85 -16.46
CA VAL A 611 -5.38 15.50 -16.73
C VAL A 611 -6.45 14.49 -16.30
N CYS A 612 -6.64 13.44 -17.09
CA CYS A 612 -7.57 12.37 -16.78
C CYS A 612 -6.90 11.34 -15.86
N SER A 613 -7.46 11.11 -14.68
CA SER A 613 -6.96 10.12 -13.72
C SER A 613 -7.41 8.70 -14.04
N ASN A 614 -6.78 7.72 -13.40
CA ASN A 614 -7.14 6.31 -13.45
C ASN A 614 -8.56 5.99 -12.98
N GLU A 615 -9.19 6.89 -12.22
CA GLU A 615 -10.60 6.79 -11.82
C GLU A 615 -11.58 7.37 -12.86
N GLY A 616 -11.10 7.83 -14.02
CA GLY A 616 -11.94 8.48 -15.03
C GLY A 616 -12.43 9.87 -14.61
N LYS A 617 -11.69 10.56 -13.73
CA LYS A 617 -12.00 11.92 -13.27
C LYS A 617 -10.98 12.91 -13.82
N CYS A 618 -11.43 14.12 -14.13
CA CYS A 618 -10.54 15.21 -14.52
C CYS A 618 -9.91 15.87 -13.29
N ILE A 619 -8.59 15.95 -13.29
CA ILE A 619 -7.79 16.72 -12.33
C ILE A 619 -7.41 18.03 -13.01
N CYS A 620 -8.04 19.13 -12.60
CA CYS A 620 -7.89 20.43 -13.24
C CYS A 620 -6.60 21.13 -12.84
N ARG A 621 -6.07 21.96 -13.74
CA ARG A 621 -5.02 22.93 -13.42
C ARG A 621 -5.56 23.94 -12.38
N ALA A 622 -4.65 24.56 -11.63
CA ALA A 622 -4.97 25.43 -10.50
C ALA A 622 -6.06 26.49 -10.77
N GLU A 623 -6.08 27.07 -11.96
CA GLU A 623 -7.01 28.14 -12.36
C GLU A 623 -8.35 27.62 -12.93
N TRP A 624 -8.59 26.31 -12.89
CA TRP A 624 -9.75 25.68 -13.50
C TRP A 624 -10.46 24.75 -12.51
N THR A 625 -11.78 24.64 -12.67
CA THR A 625 -12.66 23.83 -11.82
C THR A 625 -13.79 23.20 -12.64
N GLY A 626 -14.64 22.43 -11.97
CA GLY A 626 -15.72 21.65 -12.59
C GLY A 626 -15.30 20.22 -12.93
N LYS A 627 -16.28 19.36 -13.25
CA LYS A 627 -16.06 17.92 -13.50
C LYS A 627 -15.23 17.64 -14.77
N ASP A 628 -15.18 18.61 -15.67
CA ASP A 628 -14.52 18.53 -16.98
C ASP A 628 -13.44 19.62 -17.15
N CYS A 629 -13.18 20.42 -16.12
CA CYS A 629 -12.25 21.57 -16.16
C CYS A 629 -12.64 22.69 -17.14
N SER A 630 -13.94 22.87 -17.39
CA SER A 630 -14.45 23.93 -18.27
C SER A 630 -14.61 25.30 -17.60
N VAL A 631 -14.59 25.37 -16.26
CA VAL A 631 -14.86 26.61 -15.51
C VAL A 631 -13.56 27.25 -15.07
N TYR A 632 -13.31 28.49 -15.48
CA TYR A 632 -12.18 29.29 -15.01
C TYR A 632 -12.46 29.85 -13.61
N ASP A 633 -11.61 29.51 -12.65
CA ASP A 633 -11.72 29.90 -11.24
C ASP A 633 -10.32 30.19 -10.68
N PRO A 634 -9.83 31.44 -10.83
CA PRO A 634 -8.46 31.77 -10.48
C PRO A 634 -8.23 31.78 -8.97
N ILE A 635 -7.05 31.37 -8.53
CA ILE A 635 -6.70 31.41 -7.11
C ILE A 635 -6.57 32.89 -6.68
N PRO A 636 -7.33 33.36 -5.66
CA PRO A 636 -7.23 34.75 -5.22
C PRO A 636 -5.81 35.07 -4.75
N GLU A 637 -5.17 36.08 -5.35
CA GLU A 637 -3.88 36.56 -4.84
C GLU A 637 -4.05 37.12 -3.42
N PRO A 638 -3.18 36.74 -2.46
CA PRO A 638 -3.22 37.34 -1.14
C PRO A 638 -2.88 38.83 -1.26
N LYS A 639 -3.88 39.68 -1.04
CA LYS A 639 -3.66 41.12 -0.94
C LYS A 639 -2.64 41.37 0.19
N PRO A 640 -1.59 42.17 -0.02
CA PRO A 640 -0.70 42.55 1.05
C PRO A 640 -1.54 43.29 2.10
N THR A 641 -1.63 42.71 3.30
CA THR A 641 -2.27 43.36 4.44
C THR A 641 -1.41 44.52 4.89
N GLY A 642 -1.63 45.67 4.25
CA GLY A 642 -1.34 46.96 4.86
C GLY A 642 -2.29 47.15 6.05
N GLU A 643 -1.69 47.48 7.18
CA GLU A 643 -2.30 47.96 8.42
C GLU A 643 -2.97 46.92 9.32
N THR A 644 -2.37 46.80 10.50
CA THR A 644 -2.87 46.14 11.71
C THR A 644 -4.20 46.76 12.14
N GLU A 645 -5.33 46.22 11.69
CA GLU A 645 -6.59 46.43 12.40
C GLU A 645 -6.46 45.81 13.80
N ARG A 646 -6.28 46.67 14.80
CA ARG A 646 -6.46 46.33 16.21
C ARG A 646 -7.90 45.85 16.39
N TYR A 647 -8.08 44.55 16.51
CA TYR A 647 -9.30 43.95 17.02
C TYR A 647 -9.55 44.50 18.44
N LYS A 648 -10.44 45.50 18.57
CA LYS A 648 -10.95 45.93 19.87
C LYS A 648 -11.84 44.80 20.38
N GLY A 649 -11.37 44.07 21.38
CA GLY A 649 -12.17 43.10 22.11
C GLY A 649 -13.49 43.72 22.60
N PRO A 650 -14.55 42.92 22.78
CA PRO A 650 -15.86 43.42 23.14
C PRO A 650 -15.78 44.21 24.45
N SER A 651 -16.18 45.48 24.40
CA SER A 651 -16.32 46.35 25.57
C SER A 651 -17.19 45.65 26.62
N GLY A 652 -16.73 45.62 27.87
CA GLY A 652 -17.42 44.99 29.01
C GLY A 652 -18.85 45.46 29.26
N THR A 653 -19.33 46.46 28.53
CA THR A 653 -20.71 46.94 28.52
C THR A 653 -21.70 45.91 27.93
N ASN A 654 -21.31 45.13 26.92
CA ASN A 654 -22.21 44.17 26.26
C ASN A 654 -22.46 42.90 27.09
N ILE A 655 -21.52 42.54 27.97
CA ILE A 655 -21.66 41.40 28.89
C ILE A 655 -22.69 41.74 29.99
N ILE A 656 -22.69 42.99 30.48
CA ILE A 656 -23.62 43.44 31.52
C ILE A 656 -25.06 43.48 31.00
N ILE A 657 -25.28 43.90 29.76
CA ILE A 657 -26.62 43.97 29.15
C ILE A 657 -27.20 42.56 28.94
N GLY A 658 -26.38 41.60 28.51
CA GLY A 658 -26.80 40.20 28.35
C GLY A 658 -27.18 39.53 29.68
N SER A 659 -26.42 39.79 30.76
CA SER A 659 -26.72 39.25 32.09
C SER A 659 -27.99 39.85 32.70
N ILE A 660 -28.27 41.14 32.48
CA ILE A 660 -29.49 41.79 32.97
C ILE A 660 -30.71 41.29 32.19
N ALA A 661 -30.62 41.16 30.86
CA ALA A 661 -31.70 40.61 30.04
C ALA A 661 -32.02 39.15 30.40
N GLY A 662 -30.99 38.33 30.67
CA GLY A 662 -31.17 36.96 31.14
C GLY A 662 -31.84 36.87 32.52
N ALA A 663 -31.45 37.73 33.46
CA ALA A 663 -32.06 37.75 34.80
C ALA A 663 -33.52 38.19 34.78
N VAL A 664 -33.88 39.17 33.93
CA VAL A 664 -35.26 39.63 33.75
C VAL A 664 -36.13 38.55 33.10
N LEU A 665 -35.60 37.79 32.13
CA LEU A 665 -36.32 36.70 31.48
C LEU A 665 -36.61 35.55 32.47
N VAL A 666 -35.64 35.20 33.31
CA VAL A 666 -35.82 34.17 34.35
C VAL A 666 -36.82 34.63 35.40
N ALA A 667 -36.77 35.89 35.83
CA ALA A 667 -37.76 36.43 36.76
C ALA A 667 -39.19 36.43 36.18
N ALA A 668 -39.34 36.74 34.88
CA ALA A 668 -40.64 36.71 34.21
C ALA A 668 -41.21 35.28 34.09
N ILE A 669 -40.36 34.27 33.88
CA ILE A 669 -40.78 32.86 33.83
C ILE A 669 -41.17 32.36 35.22
N VAL A 670 -40.42 32.73 36.26
CA VAL A 670 -40.72 32.33 37.65
C VAL A 670 -42.02 32.99 38.14
N LEU A 671 -42.24 34.27 37.83
CA LEU A 671 -43.48 34.98 38.20
C LEU A 671 -44.68 34.55 37.33
N GLY A 672 -44.47 34.22 36.06
CA GLY A 672 -45.50 33.68 35.18
C GLY A 672 -45.92 32.25 35.54
N GLY A 673 -45.00 31.43 36.06
CA GLY A 673 -45.26 30.05 36.49
C GLY A 673 -46.11 29.93 37.76
N THR A 674 -46.11 30.94 38.63
CA THR A 674 -46.94 30.93 39.85
C THR A 674 -48.40 31.36 39.63
N GLY A 675 -48.78 31.76 38.42
CA GLY A 675 -50.13 32.27 38.11
C GLY A 675 -51.16 31.21 37.69
N TRP A 676 -50.76 29.97 37.43
CA TRP A 676 -51.64 28.89 36.92
C TRP A 676 -51.81 27.76 37.93
N GLY A 677 -52.21 28.13 39.15
CA GLY A 677 -52.44 27.18 40.24
C GLY A 677 -53.61 27.58 41.15
N PHE A 678 -54.68 28.16 40.59
CA PHE A 678 -55.98 28.23 41.26
C PHE A 678 -57.11 28.18 40.24
N LYS A 679 -57.61 26.96 39.99
CA LYS A 679 -59.04 26.71 39.77
C LYS A 679 -59.40 25.29 40.18
#